data_AF-U6LMB4-F1
#
_entry.id   AF-U6LMB4-F1
#
_cell.length_a   1.000
_cell.length_b   1.000
_cell.length_c   1.000
_cell.angle_alpha   90.00
_cell.angle_beta   90.00
_cell.angle_gamma   90.00
#
_symmetry.space_group_name_H-M   'P 1'
#
loop_
_entity.id
_entity.type
_entity.pdbx_description
1 polymer ?
#
loop_
_entity_poly.entity_id
_entity_poly.type
_entity_poly.pdbx_seq_one_letter_code
_entity_poly.pdbx_strand_id
1 'polypeptide(L)'
;MSEGRPRKTEQAWATLRAWRAWRSKHRMPLEEALKNPLAWRLYKEMLQHNGSTKTEVNTYEEWLEMTKCTQRWVAWKRAHPKPLREVLADPEGWALFYAMKQEKGVTVPPTYEEWLQHQDQRRSMAYEAWVQWRRQHLGPLTEVLADPEGWALYKAKRASQDAKLPETHEEWCRDPNTIKAMAMEAWTTWRRAHPGALRKVLADPEGYKLYRHMLESSGKQADPTYEEWRERRASASWQAWRREHPGPLVRVLADPCGWRLYRSELEQQQLKNGVKGELPETYEEWLQLPPQQRLVSKKDKQLSPSSESESKKGSNTANGRGKTAGGSLNRGKQRSAAMSAWLAWLGKQNSTDLNELLQDPEGWELYRAAMSKPGRPFPETYEGFKILEAASKAWSAWREEHHGNPVNVLKDPEGWKLYSALMHARGVQIPETYAEWLQMPEQGVIVAATEWVEWRERRPQQPFMELLSTEEEGWKLFRAFMEAIGVQVPATFKEWEPEAVESLMRAKALTRPASRRFQPRRIEVFARKQAIAEIRGEPFPATYEEWLRTPRLRLLSSPVASWTLWRRRHPGHLGEVLKDPEGWDLYVKKLQAAGSHVPESYEEWLESPQWKRQEATINWASWRKKNKGPMVEVLQDPEGWKLYSAMKLAVSGTPCEQFEDWQNSIGARKKALREWLAWKKLHPGPRYTILSDPLGWRLYRAAFAGQKALPETYAEYIQARQPTITWLAWRRQHPGPLVSVLADDDGWTLYKDHMQATGNSVPQDYEEWAETHRTVATNGNSRRGKRTVSPREEAMRAQQVIVQ
;
A
#
# COMPACT_ATOMS: atom_id res chain seq x y z
N MET A 1 20.43 9.79 -6.26
CA MET A 1 19.52 9.53 -7.39
C MET A 1 19.45 8.02 -7.65
N SER A 2 18.40 7.35 -7.16
CA SER A 2 18.18 5.91 -7.34
C SER A 2 17.48 5.64 -8.67
N GLU A 3 18.24 5.19 -9.67
CA GLU A 3 17.71 4.72 -10.95
C GLU A 3 16.65 3.63 -10.73
N GLY A 4 15.43 3.90 -11.21
CA GLY A 4 14.35 2.92 -11.23
C GLY A 4 14.71 1.78 -12.18
N ARG A 5 15.05 0.60 -11.62
CA ARG A 5 15.33 -0.63 -12.37
C ARG A 5 14.33 -0.83 -13.54
N PRO A 6 14.79 -1.12 -14.78
CA PRO A 6 13.90 -1.46 -15.87
C PRO A 6 13.08 -2.72 -15.53
N ARG A 7 11.76 -2.68 -15.76
CA ARG A 7 10.88 -3.84 -15.58
C ARG A 7 11.19 -4.87 -16.66
N LYS A 8 11.99 -5.87 -16.28
CA LYS A 8 12.36 -7.08 -17.05
C LYS A 8 11.14 -7.71 -17.76
N THR A 9 11.19 -7.80 -19.09
CA THR A 9 10.25 -8.57 -19.91
C THR A 9 10.34 -10.07 -19.57
N GLU A 10 9.33 -10.88 -19.89
CA GLU A 10 9.42 -12.34 -19.70
C GLU A 10 10.60 -12.95 -20.46
N GLN A 11 10.90 -12.40 -21.65
CA GLN A 11 12.10 -12.71 -22.42
C GLN A 11 13.38 -12.31 -21.68
N ALA A 12 13.47 -11.11 -21.07
CA ALA A 12 14.61 -10.74 -20.22
C ALA A 12 14.78 -11.68 -19.01
N TRP A 13 13.68 -12.17 -18.44
CA TRP A 13 13.73 -13.18 -17.38
C TRP A 13 14.10 -14.56 -17.89
N ALA A 14 13.73 -14.92 -19.11
CA ALA A 14 14.07 -16.19 -19.75
C ALA A 14 15.55 -16.23 -20.11
N THR A 15 16.08 -15.20 -20.77
CA THR A 15 17.50 -15.09 -21.11
C THR A 15 18.38 -14.96 -19.87
N LEU A 16 17.94 -14.21 -18.85
CA LEU A 16 18.62 -14.18 -17.56
C LEU A 16 18.61 -15.55 -16.85
N ARG A 17 17.51 -16.32 -16.95
CA ARG A 17 17.43 -17.69 -16.41
C ARG A 17 18.34 -18.65 -17.18
N ALA A 18 18.35 -18.57 -18.50
CA ALA A 18 19.20 -19.37 -19.38
C ALA A 18 20.68 -19.09 -19.11
N TRP A 19 21.07 -17.81 -19.04
CA TRP A 19 22.41 -17.39 -18.65
C TRP A 19 22.81 -17.90 -17.27
N ARG A 20 21.92 -17.74 -16.27
CA ARG A 20 22.18 -18.24 -14.91
C ARG A 20 22.28 -19.76 -14.84
N ALA A 21 21.45 -20.49 -15.57
CA ALA A 21 21.49 -21.95 -15.65
C ALA A 21 22.81 -22.41 -16.29
N TRP A 22 23.25 -21.74 -17.37
CA TRP A 22 24.52 -22.01 -18.01
C TRP A 22 25.71 -21.73 -17.06
N ARG A 23 25.71 -20.57 -16.39
CA ARG A 23 26.73 -20.18 -15.39
C ARG A 23 26.75 -21.08 -14.15
N SER A 24 25.61 -21.64 -13.77
CA SER A 24 25.53 -22.59 -12.65
C SER A 24 26.20 -23.92 -13.00
N LYS A 25 26.13 -24.35 -14.27
CA LYS A 25 26.81 -25.55 -14.78
C LYS A 25 28.29 -25.29 -15.05
N HIS A 26 28.66 -24.07 -15.45
CA HIS A 26 30.04 -23.68 -15.79
C HIS A 26 30.58 -22.60 -14.86
N ARG A 27 31.18 -23.04 -13.74
CA ARG A 27 31.77 -22.15 -12.72
C ARG A 27 33.19 -21.71 -13.09
N MET A 28 33.28 -20.67 -13.92
CA MET A 28 34.53 -20.04 -14.32
C MET A 28 34.42 -18.49 -14.24
N PRO A 29 35.49 -17.71 -14.37
CA PRO A 29 35.41 -16.26 -14.54
C PRO A 29 34.52 -15.86 -15.73
N LEU A 30 34.00 -14.64 -15.73
CA LEU A 30 33.14 -14.16 -16.82
C LEU A 30 33.91 -14.15 -18.15
N GLU A 31 35.18 -13.76 -18.13
CA GLU A 31 36.05 -13.70 -19.30
C GLU A 31 36.24 -15.07 -19.95
N GLU A 32 36.59 -16.10 -19.17
CA GLU A 32 36.71 -17.48 -19.67
C GLU A 32 35.38 -18.03 -20.17
N ALA A 33 34.28 -17.66 -19.51
CA ALA A 33 32.95 -18.05 -19.97
C ALA A 33 32.62 -17.44 -21.33
N LEU A 34 32.91 -16.15 -21.54
CA LEU A 34 32.55 -15.44 -22.78
C LEU A 34 33.42 -15.82 -23.98
N LYS A 35 34.55 -16.52 -23.78
CA LYS A 35 35.27 -17.21 -24.88
C LYS A 35 34.45 -18.34 -25.51
N ASN A 36 33.47 -18.90 -24.78
CA ASN A 36 32.58 -19.92 -25.32
C ASN A 36 31.48 -19.26 -26.19
N PRO A 37 31.30 -19.67 -27.46
CA PRO A 37 30.32 -19.06 -28.37
C PRO A 37 28.87 -19.11 -27.85
N LEU A 38 28.50 -20.18 -27.13
CA LEU A 38 27.15 -20.31 -26.55
C LEU A 38 26.94 -19.36 -25.38
N ALA A 39 27.96 -19.18 -24.56
CA ALA A 39 27.93 -18.24 -23.43
C ALA A 39 27.91 -16.78 -23.91
N TRP A 40 28.71 -16.45 -24.92
CA TRP A 40 28.70 -15.14 -25.57
C TRP A 40 27.31 -14.79 -26.09
N ARG A 41 26.66 -15.72 -26.81
CA ARG A 41 25.30 -15.56 -27.32
C ARG A 41 24.28 -15.28 -26.21
N LEU A 42 24.26 -16.12 -25.17
CA LEU A 42 23.36 -15.97 -24.03
C LEU A 42 23.60 -14.66 -23.26
N TYR A 43 24.86 -14.23 -23.16
CA TYR A 43 25.25 -12.98 -22.53
C TYR A 43 24.82 -11.77 -23.37
N LYS A 44 24.98 -11.81 -24.69
CA LYS A 44 24.53 -10.77 -25.62
C LYS A 44 23.01 -10.63 -25.58
N GLU A 45 22.27 -11.73 -25.69
CA GLU A 45 20.80 -11.76 -25.56
C GLU A 45 20.35 -11.19 -24.20
N MET A 46 21.05 -11.56 -23.12
CA MET A 46 20.78 -11.00 -21.79
C MET A 46 21.02 -9.48 -21.73
N LEU A 47 22.09 -8.96 -22.35
CA LEU A 47 22.39 -7.53 -22.38
C LEU A 47 21.37 -6.75 -23.23
N GLN A 48 20.99 -7.29 -24.39
CA GLN A 48 19.97 -6.74 -25.28
C GLN A 48 18.62 -6.59 -24.57
N HIS A 49 18.19 -7.62 -23.83
CA HIS A 49 16.90 -7.58 -23.15
C HIS A 49 16.89 -6.84 -21.80
N ASN A 50 18.05 -6.52 -21.21
CA ASN A 50 18.13 -5.72 -19.99
C ASN A 50 18.37 -4.23 -20.25
N GLY A 51 18.38 -3.78 -21.51
CA GLY A 51 18.51 -2.36 -21.87
C GLY A 51 19.90 -1.79 -21.58
N SER A 52 20.96 -2.61 -21.65
CA SER A 52 22.33 -2.13 -21.52
C SER A 52 22.76 -1.43 -22.81
N THR A 53 23.40 -0.25 -22.73
CA THR A 53 23.96 0.50 -23.88
C THR A 53 25.07 -0.22 -24.66
N LYS A 54 25.38 -1.48 -24.31
CA LYS A 54 26.42 -2.32 -24.93
C LYS A 54 25.84 -3.27 -25.98
N THR A 55 24.70 -2.93 -26.59
CA THR A 55 23.96 -3.78 -27.53
C THR A 55 24.62 -3.92 -28.91
N GLU A 56 25.53 -3.02 -29.25
CA GLU A 56 26.19 -2.95 -30.57
C GLU A 56 27.44 -3.83 -30.67
N VAL A 57 27.85 -4.48 -29.58
CA VAL A 57 29.06 -5.30 -29.55
C VAL A 57 28.79 -6.68 -30.15
N ASN A 58 29.41 -6.97 -31.29
CA ASN A 58 29.15 -8.19 -32.05
C ASN A 58 30.11 -9.33 -31.71
N THR A 59 31.35 -8.99 -31.35
CA THR A 59 32.40 -9.97 -31.03
C THR A 59 32.87 -9.87 -29.57
N TYR A 60 33.43 -10.97 -29.05
CA TYR A 60 34.04 -10.99 -27.71
C TYR A 60 35.25 -10.05 -27.62
N GLU A 61 35.99 -9.90 -28.72
CA GLU A 61 37.18 -9.05 -28.82
C GLU A 61 36.82 -7.56 -28.72
N GLU A 62 35.77 -7.13 -29.42
CA GLU A 62 35.23 -5.77 -29.28
C GLU A 62 34.75 -5.49 -27.83
N TRP A 63 34.13 -6.47 -27.18
CA TRP A 63 33.68 -6.34 -25.79
C TRP A 63 34.84 -6.20 -24.80
N LEU A 64 35.92 -6.93 -25.06
CA LEU A 64 37.13 -6.89 -24.23
C LEU A 64 37.77 -5.50 -24.31
N GLU A 65 37.91 -4.94 -25.50
CA GLU A 65 38.44 -3.59 -25.68
C GLU A 65 37.51 -2.51 -25.11
N MET A 66 36.20 -2.62 -25.31
CA MET A 66 35.21 -1.69 -24.74
C MET A 66 35.09 -1.72 -23.21
N THR A 67 35.62 -2.72 -22.52
CA THR A 67 35.51 -2.86 -21.05
C THR A 67 36.84 -2.74 -20.33
N LYS A 68 37.92 -2.42 -21.04
CA LYS A 68 39.31 -2.43 -20.55
C LYS A 68 39.53 -1.52 -19.35
N CYS A 69 38.96 -0.31 -19.34
CA CYS A 69 39.09 0.62 -18.21
C CYS A 69 38.23 0.16 -17.02
N THR A 70 37.01 -0.31 -17.27
CA THR A 70 36.18 -0.95 -16.24
C THR A 70 36.91 -2.15 -15.59
N GLN A 71 37.60 -2.98 -16.36
CA GLN A 71 38.37 -4.13 -15.85
C GLN A 71 39.54 -3.69 -14.99
N ARG A 72 40.33 -2.72 -15.45
CA ARG A 72 41.46 -2.15 -14.67
C ARG A 72 40.99 -1.56 -13.35
N TRP A 73 39.90 -0.81 -13.34
CA TRP A 73 39.30 -0.31 -12.10
C TRP A 73 38.83 -1.42 -11.16
N VAL A 74 38.18 -2.47 -11.68
CA VAL A 74 37.71 -3.59 -10.84
C VAL A 74 38.88 -4.38 -10.27
N ALA A 75 39.95 -4.59 -11.04
CA ALA A 75 41.18 -5.21 -10.58
C ALA A 75 41.84 -4.36 -9.48
N TRP A 76 41.97 -3.05 -9.72
CA TRP A 76 42.48 -2.08 -8.75
C TRP A 76 41.67 -2.09 -7.45
N LYS A 77 40.34 -2.03 -7.55
CA LYS A 77 39.45 -2.02 -6.39
C LYS A 77 39.46 -3.33 -5.61
N ARG A 78 39.74 -4.47 -6.27
CA ARG A 78 39.94 -5.75 -5.60
C ARG A 78 41.27 -5.80 -4.85
N ALA A 79 42.33 -5.19 -5.40
CA ALA A 79 43.62 -5.06 -4.74
C ALA A 79 43.57 -4.10 -3.54
N HIS A 80 42.65 -3.11 -3.57
CA HIS A 80 42.50 -2.08 -2.54
C HIS A 80 41.12 -2.13 -1.85
N PRO A 81 40.91 -3.00 -0.83
CA PRO A 81 39.62 -3.24 -0.19
C PRO A 81 39.21 -2.16 0.86
N LYS A 82 39.68 -0.93 0.73
CA LYS A 82 39.33 0.21 1.60
C LYS A 82 37.98 0.83 1.21
N PRO A 83 37.36 1.69 2.04
CA PRO A 83 36.22 2.53 1.63
C PRO A 83 36.49 3.25 0.30
N LEU A 84 35.45 3.50 -0.49
CA LEU A 84 35.61 4.06 -1.85
C LEU A 84 36.42 5.38 -1.83
N ARG A 85 36.20 6.25 -0.84
CA ARG A 85 36.92 7.53 -0.71
C ARG A 85 38.42 7.38 -0.52
N GLU A 86 38.86 6.44 0.31
CA GLU A 86 40.29 6.19 0.54
C GLU A 86 40.97 5.60 -0.69
N VAL A 87 40.22 4.82 -1.49
CA VAL A 87 40.74 4.28 -2.75
C VAL A 87 40.80 5.32 -3.86
N LEU A 88 39.91 6.31 -3.80
CA LEU A 88 39.88 7.42 -4.76
C LEU A 88 40.79 8.58 -4.37
N ALA A 89 41.26 8.65 -3.12
CA ALA A 89 42.28 9.59 -2.69
C ALA A 89 43.67 9.27 -3.31
N ASP A 90 43.88 8.02 -3.72
CA ASP A 90 45.04 7.62 -4.49
C ASP A 90 44.91 8.15 -5.93
N PRO A 91 45.90 8.90 -6.46
CA PRO A 91 45.88 9.43 -7.83
C PRO A 91 45.67 8.34 -8.90
N GLU A 92 46.23 7.14 -8.71
CA GLU A 92 46.08 6.03 -9.66
C GLU A 92 44.67 5.43 -9.58
N GLY A 93 44.12 5.33 -8.35
CA GLY A 93 42.73 4.94 -8.13
C GLY A 93 41.74 5.95 -8.73
N TRP A 94 42.01 7.24 -8.59
CA TRP A 94 41.21 8.31 -9.19
C TRP A 94 41.22 8.24 -10.71
N ALA A 95 42.40 8.11 -11.34
CA ALA A 95 42.53 8.02 -12.79
C ALA A 95 41.77 6.83 -13.38
N LEU A 96 41.84 5.65 -12.73
CA LEU A 96 41.09 4.46 -13.14
C LEU A 96 39.58 4.61 -12.95
N PHE A 97 39.15 5.27 -11.86
CA PHE A 97 37.74 5.56 -11.62
C PHE A 97 37.18 6.56 -12.63
N TYR A 98 37.92 7.63 -12.89
CA TYR A 98 37.60 8.66 -13.86
C TYR A 98 37.50 8.05 -15.27
N ALA A 99 38.49 7.27 -15.70
CA ALA A 99 38.47 6.58 -16.99
C ALA A 99 37.30 5.59 -17.11
N MET A 100 36.98 4.83 -16.06
CA MET A 100 35.81 3.95 -16.04
C MET A 100 34.50 4.76 -16.14
N LYS A 101 34.41 5.92 -15.48
CA LYS A 101 33.19 6.74 -15.49
C LYS A 101 32.98 7.42 -16.84
N GLN A 102 34.07 7.90 -17.46
CA GLN A 102 34.10 8.36 -18.84
C GLN A 102 33.69 7.24 -19.83
N GLU A 103 34.22 6.02 -19.68
CA GLU A 103 33.81 4.84 -20.48
C GLU A 103 32.30 4.56 -20.36
N LYS A 104 31.69 4.86 -19.22
CA LYS A 104 30.26 4.67 -18.95
C LYS A 104 29.41 5.89 -19.32
N GLY A 105 29.99 6.94 -19.89
CA GLY A 105 29.29 8.18 -20.24
C GLY A 105 28.78 8.96 -19.02
N VAL A 106 29.38 8.75 -17.84
CA VAL A 106 29.05 9.48 -16.62
C VAL A 106 30.08 10.59 -16.43
N THR A 107 29.62 11.84 -16.50
CA THR A 107 30.45 13.01 -16.21
C THR A 107 30.83 13.02 -14.73
N VAL A 108 32.14 13.05 -14.48
CA VAL A 108 32.75 13.18 -13.16
C VAL A 108 33.78 14.30 -13.28
N PRO A 109 33.97 15.15 -12.27
CA PRO A 109 35.02 16.16 -12.29
C PRO A 109 36.41 15.57 -12.58
N PRO A 110 37.34 16.32 -13.17
CA PRO A 110 38.69 15.86 -13.49
C PRO A 110 39.54 15.54 -12.25
N THR A 111 39.27 16.17 -11.11
CA THR A 111 40.06 16.00 -9.88
C THR A 111 39.25 15.40 -8.74
N TYR A 112 39.92 14.64 -7.87
CA TYR A 112 39.32 14.05 -6.66
C TYR A 112 38.79 15.14 -5.71
N GLU A 113 39.48 16.28 -5.64
CA GLU A 113 39.12 17.42 -4.80
C GLU A 113 37.81 18.07 -5.26
N GLU A 114 37.64 18.31 -6.56
CA GLU A 114 36.37 18.81 -7.12
C GLU A 114 35.24 17.80 -6.93
N TRP A 115 35.54 16.50 -7.03
CA TRP A 115 34.56 15.46 -6.76
C TRP A 115 34.10 15.40 -5.30
N LEU A 116 34.99 15.69 -4.34
CA LEU A 116 34.61 15.85 -2.93
C LEU A 116 33.72 17.07 -2.70
N GLN A 117 33.85 18.12 -3.53
CA GLN A 117 33.05 19.33 -3.43
C GLN A 117 31.60 19.15 -3.94
N HIS A 118 31.30 18.10 -4.71
CA HIS A 118 29.94 17.81 -5.16
C HIS A 118 28.95 17.69 -3.99
N GLN A 119 27.76 18.27 -4.16
CA GLN A 119 26.71 18.31 -3.14
C GLN A 119 26.33 16.92 -2.61
N ASP A 120 26.37 15.89 -3.47
CA ASP A 120 26.09 14.49 -3.08
C ASP A 120 27.19 13.88 -2.18
N GLN A 121 28.45 14.27 -2.35
CA GLN A 121 29.54 13.84 -1.45
C GLN A 121 29.48 14.58 -0.12
N ARG A 122 29.20 15.89 -0.14
CA ARG A 122 28.95 16.69 1.08
C ARG A 122 27.76 16.15 1.88
N ARG A 123 26.66 15.78 1.21
CA ARG A 123 25.49 15.09 1.79
C ARG A 123 25.89 13.79 2.49
N SER A 124 26.69 12.96 1.81
CA SER A 124 27.15 11.69 2.35
C SER A 124 28.09 11.88 3.55
N MET A 125 28.99 12.88 3.52
CA MET A 125 29.87 13.22 4.65
C MET A 125 29.08 13.68 5.88
N ALA A 126 28.17 14.64 5.69
CA ALA A 126 27.34 15.14 6.79
C ALA A 126 26.47 14.03 7.41
N TYR A 127 25.95 13.12 6.57
CA TYR A 127 25.19 11.97 7.05
C TYR A 127 26.06 10.97 7.82
N GLU A 128 27.24 10.61 7.31
CA GLU A 128 28.17 9.68 7.98
C GLU A 128 28.65 10.25 9.32
N ALA A 129 29.04 11.52 9.35
CA ALA A 129 29.47 12.22 10.57
C ALA A 129 28.35 12.24 11.62
N TRP A 130 27.12 12.63 11.22
CA TRP A 130 25.95 12.57 12.10
C TRP A 130 25.67 11.15 12.62
N VAL A 131 25.78 10.12 11.76
CA VAL A 131 25.53 8.73 12.17
C VAL A 131 26.60 8.22 13.13
N GLN A 132 27.87 8.56 12.91
CA GLN A 132 28.96 8.21 13.81
C GLN A 132 28.76 8.89 15.18
N TRP A 133 28.49 10.19 15.18
CA TRP A 133 28.16 10.95 16.40
C TRP A 133 26.98 10.34 17.16
N ARG A 134 25.90 10.02 16.45
CA ARG A 134 24.69 9.45 17.03
C ARG A 134 24.86 8.04 17.57
N ARG A 135 25.86 7.28 17.11
CA ARG A 135 26.20 5.97 17.69
C ARG A 135 26.90 6.10 19.04
N GLN A 136 27.63 7.18 19.25
CA GLN A 136 28.35 7.46 20.49
C GLN A 136 27.44 8.15 21.52
N HIS A 137 26.47 8.95 21.06
CA HIS A 137 25.54 9.69 21.91
C HIS A 137 24.14 9.07 21.82
N LEU A 138 23.82 8.16 22.74
CA LEU A 138 22.51 7.53 22.88
C LEU A 138 21.53 8.44 23.65
N GLY A 139 20.22 8.18 23.53
CA GLY A 139 19.18 8.96 24.22
C GLY A 139 18.21 9.68 23.27
N PRO A 140 17.21 10.41 23.78
CA PRO A 140 16.26 11.20 23.01
C PRO A 140 16.95 12.20 22.08
N LEU A 141 16.36 12.44 20.91
CA LEU A 141 16.99 13.31 19.91
C LEU A 141 17.21 14.74 20.44
N THR A 142 16.30 15.27 21.24
CA THR A 142 16.40 16.62 21.80
C THR A 142 17.50 16.77 22.85
N GLU A 143 17.75 15.74 23.65
CA GLU A 143 18.85 15.77 24.63
C GLU A 143 20.20 15.69 23.92
N VAL A 144 20.30 14.85 22.89
CA VAL A 144 21.52 14.71 22.08
C VAL A 144 21.80 15.95 21.23
N LEU A 145 20.76 16.70 20.85
CA LEU A 145 20.88 17.95 20.10
C LEU A 145 21.01 19.19 20.98
N ALA A 146 20.92 19.06 22.30
CA ALA A 146 21.27 20.14 23.23
C ALA A 146 22.78 20.42 23.22
N ASP A 147 23.59 19.41 22.85
CA ASP A 147 25.00 19.58 22.57
C ASP A 147 25.20 20.44 21.30
N PRO A 148 25.94 21.57 21.37
CA PRO A 148 26.25 22.41 20.23
C PRO A 148 26.89 21.65 19.05
N GLU A 149 27.72 20.64 19.31
CA GLU A 149 28.36 19.83 18.28
C GLU A 149 27.34 18.90 17.60
N GLY A 150 26.47 18.28 18.39
CA GLY A 150 25.34 17.49 17.90
C GLY A 150 24.37 18.32 17.04
N TRP A 151 24.05 19.54 17.49
CA TRP A 151 23.21 20.48 16.76
C TRP A 151 23.82 20.88 15.41
N ALA A 152 25.11 21.19 15.37
CA ALA A 152 25.83 21.54 14.15
C ALA A 152 25.81 20.39 13.12
N LEU A 153 26.09 19.16 13.55
CA LEU A 153 26.05 17.97 12.69
C LEU A 153 24.63 17.67 12.18
N TYR A 154 23.62 17.85 13.01
CA TYR A 154 22.22 17.67 12.62
C TYR A 154 21.75 18.73 11.63
N LYS A 155 22.14 20.00 11.85
CA LYS A 155 21.92 21.08 10.88
C LYS A 155 22.61 20.78 9.56
N ALA A 156 23.87 20.37 9.55
CA ALA A 156 24.58 20.00 8.33
C ALA A 156 23.88 18.87 7.55
N LYS A 157 23.42 17.83 8.26
CA LYS A 157 22.65 16.71 7.69
C LYS A 157 21.28 17.14 7.13
N ARG A 158 20.61 18.12 7.76
CA ARG A 158 19.27 18.59 7.35
C ARG A 158 19.32 19.65 6.26
N ALA A 159 20.31 20.53 6.31
CA ALA A 159 20.65 21.45 5.22
C ALA A 159 20.98 20.68 3.94
N SER A 160 21.62 19.51 4.06
CA SER A 160 21.86 18.63 2.92
C SER A 160 20.59 17.98 2.35
N GLN A 161 19.43 18.09 3.01
CA GLN A 161 18.11 17.60 2.57
C GLN A 161 17.16 18.72 2.15
N ASP A 162 17.68 19.93 1.93
CA ASP A 162 16.93 21.15 1.57
C ASP A 162 15.85 21.55 2.62
N ALA A 163 16.01 21.12 3.88
CA ALA A 163 15.16 21.51 4.98
C ALA A 163 15.75 22.72 5.71
N LYS A 164 15.05 23.86 5.71
CA LYS A 164 15.41 25.02 6.53
C LYS A 164 15.11 24.71 8.00
N LEU A 165 16.16 24.63 8.81
CA LEU A 165 16.05 24.54 10.27
C LEU A 165 16.31 25.91 10.91
N PRO A 166 15.75 26.18 12.10
CA PRO A 166 16.13 27.33 12.92
C PRO A 166 17.64 27.35 13.22
N GLU A 167 18.18 28.52 13.56
CA GLU A 167 19.62 28.67 13.80
C GLU A 167 20.05 28.03 15.13
N THR A 168 19.19 28.11 16.14
CA THR A 168 19.44 27.64 17.50
C THR A 168 18.60 26.40 17.84
N HIS A 169 19.14 25.55 18.71
CA HIS A 169 18.45 24.38 19.23
C HIS A 169 17.18 24.78 20.01
N GLU A 170 17.23 25.88 20.75
CA GLU A 170 16.12 26.38 21.56
C GLU A 170 14.91 26.80 20.71
N GLU A 171 15.13 27.48 19.59
CA GLU A 171 14.07 27.80 18.62
C GLU A 171 13.46 26.55 18.01
N TRP A 172 14.29 25.56 17.71
CA TRP A 172 13.81 24.29 17.18
C TRP A 172 12.97 23.52 18.19
N CYS A 173 13.31 23.56 19.48
CA CYS A 173 12.49 23.00 20.56
C CYS A 173 11.17 23.74 20.77
N ARG A 174 11.08 25.02 20.38
CA ARG A 174 9.84 25.81 20.44
C ARG A 174 8.92 25.61 19.22
N ASP A 175 9.39 24.95 18.15
CA ASP A 175 8.55 24.63 16.98
C ASP A 175 7.40 23.69 17.39
N PRO A 176 6.13 24.04 17.10
CA PRO A 176 4.97 23.20 17.37
C PRO A 176 5.12 21.75 16.85
N ASN A 177 5.81 21.56 15.72
CA ASN A 177 6.05 20.22 15.17
C ASN A 177 7.05 19.42 16.01
N THR A 178 8.08 20.08 16.53
CA THR A 178 9.07 19.47 17.42
C THR A 178 8.45 19.15 18.78
N ILE A 179 7.69 20.07 19.37
CA ILE A 179 6.97 19.86 20.64
C ILE A 179 6.04 18.64 20.53
N LYS A 180 5.29 18.52 19.43
CA LYS A 180 4.42 17.37 19.16
C LYS A 180 5.21 16.07 19.00
N ALA A 181 6.33 16.11 18.29
CA ALA A 181 7.19 14.94 18.11
C ALA A 181 7.78 14.47 19.45
N MET A 182 8.25 15.40 20.29
CA MET A 182 8.77 15.14 21.63
C MET A 182 7.70 14.53 22.54
N ALA A 183 6.51 15.14 22.59
CA ALA A 183 5.40 14.65 23.40
C ALA A 183 4.98 13.23 22.97
N MET A 184 4.97 12.96 21.66
CA MET A 184 4.66 11.65 21.11
C MET A 184 5.75 10.61 21.43
N GLU A 185 7.03 10.99 21.34
CA GLU A 185 8.16 10.11 21.67
C GLU A 185 8.17 9.78 23.16
N ALA A 186 8.03 10.77 24.05
CA ALA A 186 7.97 10.58 25.49
C ALA A 186 6.81 9.65 25.90
N TRP A 187 5.62 9.88 25.37
CA TRP A 187 4.47 8.99 25.58
C TRP A 187 4.71 7.57 25.03
N THR A 188 5.34 7.45 23.87
CA THR A 188 5.62 6.13 23.26
C THR A 188 6.66 5.35 24.06
N THR A 189 7.71 6.01 24.52
CA THR A 189 8.76 5.43 25.38
C THR A 189 8.15 4.96 26.70
N TRP A 190 7.33 5.81 27.33
CA TRP A 190 6.57 5.44 28.53
C TRP A 190 5.69 4.21 28.31
N ARG A 191 4.97 4.15 27.17
CA ARG A 191 4.11 3.00 26.83
C ARG A 191 4.86 1.72 26.51
N ARG A 192 6.14 1.80 26.11
CA ARG A 192 7.00 0.62 25.94
C ARG A 192 7.51 0.10 27.28
N ALA A 193 7.88 1.00 28.19
CA ALA A 193 8.32 0.66 29.54
C ALA A 193 7.16 0.12 30.40
N HIS A 194 5.94 0.63 30.18
CA HIS A 194 4.73 0.25 30.91
C HIS A 194 3.71 -0.44 29.97
N PRO A 195 3.95 -1.72 29.61
CA PRO A 195 3.02 -2.49 28.80
C PRO A 195 1.74 -2.81 29.59
N GLY A 196 0.58 -2.68 28.95
CA GLY A 196 -0.68 -3.02 29.59
C GLY A 196 -1.87 -2.25 29.05
N ALA A 197 -3.03 -2.53 29.65
CA ALA A 197 -4.29 -1.85 29.34
C ALA A 197 -4.15 -0.35 29.63
N LEU A 198 -4.63 0.49 28.70
CA LEU A 198 -4.45 1.94 28.79
C LEU A 198 -4.99 2.53 30.11
N ARG A 199 -6.10 1.99 30.64
CA ARG A 199 -6.65 2.42 31.94
C ARG A 199 -5.68 2.21 33.11
N LYS A 200 -4.89 1.14 33.10
CA LYS A 200 -3.90 0.86 34.16
C LYS A 200 -2.65 1.72 34.00
N VAL A 201 -2.23 1.97 32.76
CA VAL A 201 -1.05 2.79 32.45
C VAL A 201 -1.31 4.29 32.69
N LEU A 202 -2.55 4.75 32.50
CA LEU A 202 -2.96 6.12 32.78
C LEU A 202 -3.37 6.35 34.25
N ALA A 203 -3.55 5.28 35.03
CA ALA A 203 -3.78 5.41 36.47
C ALA A 203 -2.53 5.95 37.19
N ASP A 204 -1.36 5.77 36.57
CA ASP A 204 -0.13 6.43 37.00
C ASP A 204 -0.19 7.93 36.66
N PRO A 205 0.00 8.83 37.65
CA PRO A 205 0.03 10.27 37.43
C PRO A 205 1.03 10.73 36.37
N GLU A 206 2.20 10.09 36.27
CA GLU A 206 3.22 10.42 35.27
C GLU A 206 2.78 9.98 33.86
N GLY A 207 2.18 8.79 33.77
CA GLY A 207 1.58 8.30 32.53
C GLY A 207 0.46 9.20 32.03
N TYR A 208 -0.39 9.71 32.92
CA TYR A 208 -1.46 10.63 32.57
C TYR A 208 -0.94 11.99 32.08
N LYS A 209 0.07 12.56 32.75
CA LYS A 209 0.71 13.82 32.34
C LYS A 209 1.29 13.71 30.93
N LEU A 210 2.01 12.63 30.62
CA LEU A 210 2.58 12.41 29.28
C LEU A 210 1.51 12.22 28.21
N TYR A 211 0.43 11.51 28.53
CA TYR A 211 -0.71 11.32 27.64
C TYR A 211 -1.44 12.63 27.34
N ARG A 212 -1.68 13.44 28.38
CA ARG A 212 -2.30 14.76 28.29
C ARG A 212 -1.46 15.70 27.42
N HIS A 213 -0.17 15.82 27.70
CA HIS A 213 0.76 16.64 26.93
C HIS A 213 0.84 16.21 25.44
N MET A 214 0.77 14.90 25.17
CA MET A 214 0.69 14.37 23.78
C MET A 214 -0.62 14.76 23.08
N LEU A 215 -1.75 14.78 23.78
CA LEU A 215 -3.02 15.20 23.21
C LEU A 215 -3.06 16.71 22.95
N GLU A 216 -2.65 17.51 23.93
CA GLU A 216 -2.63 18.98 23.86
C GLU A 216 -1.69 19.45 22.74
N SER A 217 -0.48 18.89 22.65
CA SER A 217 0.47 19.17 21.53
C SER A 217 -0.03 18.71 20.15
N SER A 218 -1.05 17.84 20.10
CA SER A 218 -1.72 17.43 18.85
C SER A 218 -2.94 18.29 18.49
N GLY A 219 -3.24 19.32 19.29
CA GLY A 219 -4.42 20.18 19.14
C GLY A 219 -5.71 19.53 19.65
N LYS A 220 -5.62 18.52 20.50
CA LYS A 220 -6.79 17.82 21.08
C LYS A 220 -6.94 18.21 22.55
N GLN A 221 -8.18 18.48 22.94
CA GLN A 221 -8.50 18.71 24.34
C GLN A 221 -8.35 17.42 25.16
N ALA A 222 -7.69 17.52 26.30
CA ALA A 222 -7.52 16.46 27.27
C ALA A 222 -8.21 16.85 28.58
N ASP A 223 -8.76 15.86 29.28
CA ASP A 223 -9.37 16.08 30.59
C ASP A 223 -8.26 16.46 31.59
N PRO A 224 -8.52 17.32 32.59
CA PRO A 224 -7.47 17.83 33.45
C PRO A 224 -6.88 16.76 34.39
N THR A 225 -7.67 15.76 34.79
CA THR A 225 -7.26 14.69 35.71
C THR A 225 -7.56 13.29 35.15
N TYR A 226 -6.82 12.27 35.63
CA TYR A 226 -7.11 10.88 35.27
C TYR A 226 -8.49 10.45 35.74
N GLU A 227 -8.95 10.94 36.88
CA GLU A 227 -10.25 10.60 37.44
C GLU A 227 -11.37 11.11 36.55
N GLU A 228 -11.31 12.36 36.08
CA GLU A 228 -12.26 12.89 35.10
C GLU A 228 -12.17 12.18 33.75
N TRP A 229 -10.97 11.85 33.27
CA TRP A 229 -10.80 11.04 32.07
C TRP A 229 -11.42 9.64 32.23
N ARG A 230 -11.21 9.03 33.39
CA ARG A 230 -11.72 7.70 33.76
C ARG A 230 -13.21 7.76 33.88
N GLU A 231 -13.77 8.75 34.57
CA GLU A 231 -15.19 8.99 34.74
C GLU A 231 -15.86 9.33 33.43
N ARG A 232 -15.30 10.15 32.54
CA ARG A 232 -15.84 10.34 31.19
C ARG A 232 -15.82 9.06 30.34
N ARG A 233 -14.91 8.13 30.63
CA ARG A 233 -14.85 6.80 30.00
C ARG A 233 -15.59 5.69 30.74
N ALA A 234 -16.02 5.93 31.98
CA ALA A 234 -16.65 4.98 32.88
C ALA A 234 -18.11 5.34 33.13
N SER A 235 -18.47 6.62 33.03
CA SER A 235 -19.83 7.11 32.87
C SER A 235 -20.41 6.39 31.67
N ALA A 236 -21.42 5.61 32.00
CA ALA A 236 -21.86 4.45 31.26
C ALA A 236 -22.15 4.83 29.81
N SER A 237 -21.28 4.43 28.88
CA SER A 237 -21.64 4.58 27.49
C SER A 237 -22.91 3.76 27.27
N TRP A 238 -23.88 4.31 26.56
CA TRP A 238 -25.06 3.57 26.11
C TRP A 238 -24.69 2.18 25.55
N GLN A 239 -23.53 2.09 24.90
CA GLN A 239 -22.96 0.85 24.36
C GLN A 239 -22.51 -0.16 25.43
N ALA A 240 -22.08 0.28 26.62
CA ALA A 240 -21.80 -0.60 27.75
C ALA A 240 -23.10 -1.06 28.43
N TRP A 241 -24.04 -0.13 28.66
CA TRP A 241 -25.37 -0.43 29.20
C TRP A 241 -26.11 -1.48 28.35
N ARG A 242 -26.08 -1.34 27.02
CA ARG A 242 -26.69 -2.29 26.08
C ARG A 242 -26.07 -3.68 26.04
N ARG A 243 -24.82 -3.83 26.49
CA ARG A 243 -24.20 -5.17 26.61
C ARG A 243 -24.69 -5.90 27.85
N GLU A 244 -24.98 -5.16 28.91
CA GLU A 244 -25.47 -5.70 30.17
C GLU A 244 -26.99 -5.92 30.14
N HIS A 245 -27.72 -5.15 29.32
CA HIS A 245 -29.18 -5.22 29.17
C HIS A 245 -29.58 -5.55 27.72
N PRO A 246 -29.45 -6.83 27.30
CA PRO A 246 -29.86 -7.28 25.97
C PRO A 246 -31.38 -7.34 25.86
N GLY A 247 -31.93 -6.93 24.72
CA GLY A 247 -33.37 -6.96 24.46
C GLY A 247 -33.87 -5.87 23.52
N PRO A 248 -35.19 -5.83 23.24
CA PRO A 248 -35.82 -4.82 22.39
C PRO A 248 -35.55 -3.41 22.93
N LEU A 249 -35.24 -2.47 22.04
CA LEU A 249 -34.88 -1.08 22.42
C LEU A 249 -35.97 -0.44 23.30
N VAL A 250 -37.24 -0.67 22.97
CA VAL A 250 -38.42 -0.23 23.73
C VAL A 250 -38.37 -0.71 25.19
N ARG A 251 -37.97 -1.96 25.44
CA ARG A 251 -37.86 -2.49 26.81
C ARG A 251 -36.64 -1.97 27.57
N VAL A 252 -35.57 -1.67 26.86
CA VAL A 252 -34.31 -1.18 27.46
C VAL A 252 -34.36 0.34 27.71
N LEU A 253 -35.10 1.09 26.89
CA LEU A 253 -35.36 2.51 27.09
C LEU A 253 -36.50 2.79 28.07
N ALA A 254 -37.36 1.80 28.36
CA ALA A 254 -38.33 1.88 29.44
C ALA A 254 -37.66 1.97 30.83
N ASP A 255 -36.41 1.54 30.94
CA ASP A 255 -35.59 1.77 32.14
C ASP A 255 -35.13 3.25 32.19
N PRO A 256 -35.45 4.01 33.25
CA PRO A 256 -35.04 5.40 33.41
C PRO A 256 -33.52 5.62 33.30
N CYS A 257 -32.71 4.65 33.73
CA CYS A 257 -31.26 4.70 33.59
C CYS A 257 -30.83 4.48 32.14
N GLY A 258 -31.46 3.54 31.43
CA GLY A 258 -31.22 3.30 30.01
C GLY A 258 -31.58 4.50 29.14
N TRP A 259 -32.72 5.15 29.41
CA TRP A 259 -33.17 6.36 28.72
C TRP A 259 -32.18 7.52 28.89
N ARG A 260 -31.72 7.77 30.12
CA ARG A 260 -30.78 8.86 30.43
C ARG A 260 -29.47 8.74 29.65
N LEU A 261 -28.92 7.53 29.56
CA LEU A 261 -27.68 7.27 28.82
C LEU A 261 -27.87 7.39 27.30
N TYR A 262 -29.02 6.96 26.79
CA TYR A 262 -29.36 7.09 25.38
C TYR A 262 -29.58 8.56 24.96
N ARG A 263 -30.28 9.34 25.79
CA ARG A 263 -30.49 10.79 25.59
C ARG A 263 -29.16 11.54 25.54
N SER A 264 -28.23 11.26 26.45
CA SER A 264 -26.89 11.87 26.44
C SER A 264 -26.09 11.54 25.15
N GLU A 265 -26.24 10.34 24.59
CA GLU A 265 -25.62 10.01 23.28
C GLU A 265 -26.30 10.77 22.12
N LEU A 266 -27.62 10.96 22.17
CA LEU A 266 -28.35 11.77 21.19
C LEU A 266 -27.95 13.26 21.26
N GLU A 267 -27.78 13.82 22.45
CA GLU A 267 -27.30 15.19 22.66
C GLU A 267 -25.89 15.38 22.09
N GLN A 268 -24.98 14.43 22.34
CA GLN A 268 -23.64 14.47 21.74
C GLN A 268 -23.67 14.33 20.21
N GLN A 269 -24.64 13.61 19.66
CA GLN A 269 -24.84 13.54 18.20
C GLN A 269 -25.41 14.85 17.65
N GLN A 270 -26.36 15.49 18.34
CA GLN A 270 -26.90 16.80 17.96
C GLN A 270 -25.82 17.88 17.97
N LEU A 271 -24.98 17.94 19.02
CA LEU A 271 -23.83 18.84 19.13
C LEU A 271 -22.82 18.65 17.98
N LYS A 272 -22.55 17.41 17.59
CA LYS A 272 -21.66 17.10 16.44
C LYS A 272 -22.30 17.43 15.09
N ASN A 273 -23.63 17.40 15.00
CA ASN A 273 -24.38 17.63 13.77
C ASN A 273 -24.88 19.07 13.61
N GLY A 274 -24.71 19.93 14.63
CA GLY A 274 -25.13 21.33 14.62
C GLY A 274 -26.64 21.54 14.67
N VAL A 275 -27.42 20.52 15.03
CA VAL A 275 -28.89 20.59 15.08
C VAL A 275 -29.32 21.01 16.48
N LYS A 276 -30.03 22.14 16.61
CA LYS A 276 -30.68 22.59 17.85
C LYS A 276 -32.14 22.17 17.82
N GLY A 277 -32.48 21.09 18.53
CA GLY A 277 -33.86 20.70 18.76
C GLY A 277 -33.96 20.07 20.15
N GLU A 278 -34.99 20.45 20.91
CA GLU A 278 -35.22 19.92 22.25
C GLU A 278 -35.47 18.41 22.19
N LEU A 279 -34.68 17.65 22.96
CA LEU A 279 -34.87 16.22 23.10
C LEU A 279 -35.90 15.95 24.19
N PRO A 280 -36.82 14.97 24.00
CA PRO A 280 -37.82 14.62 25.00
C PRO A 280 -37.20 14.34 26.36
N GLU A 281 -37.88 14.75 27.44
CA GLU A 281 -37.32 14.58 28.78
C GLU A 281 -37.50 13.16 29.29
N THR A 282 -38.62 12.55 28.93
CA THR A 282 -39.01 11.22 29.38
C THR A 282 -39.15 10.24 28.21
N TYR A 283 -39.05 8.95 28.54
CA TYR A 283 -39.27 7.85 27.58
C TYR A 283 -40.70 7.84 27.03
N GLU A 284 -41.68 8.27 27.83
CA GLU A 284 -43.10 8.32 27.46
C GLU A 284 -43.35 9.38 26.38
N GLU A 285 -42.73 10.56 26.49
CA GLU A 285 -42.77 11.59 25.45
C GLU A 285 -42.08 11.14 24.16
N TRP A 286 -40.99 10.39 24.27
CA TRP A 286 -40.29 9.84 23.10
C TRP A 286 -41.13 8.80 22.35
N LEU A 287 -41.90 7.97 23.07
CA LEU A 287 -42.86 7.01 22.51
C LEU A 287 -44.01 7.68 21.75
N GLN A 288 -44.42 8.89 22.17
CA GLN A 288 -45.50 9.65 21.55
C GLN A 288 -45.10 10.33 20.23
N LEU A 289 -43.82 10.30 19.85
CA LEU A 289 -43.38 10.90 18.59
C LEU A 289 -43.99 10.16 17.37
N PRO A 290 -44.50 10.89 16.35
CA PRO A 290 -45.13 10.32 15.15
C PRO A 290 -44.37 9.17 14.45
N PRO A 291 -43.03 9.17 14.34
CA PRO A 291 -42.29 8.03 13.76
C PRO A 291 -42.33 6.74 14.60
N GLN A 292 -42.53 6.82 15.92
CA GLN A 292 -42.62 5.65 16.81
C GLN A 292 -44.02 5.03 16.82
N GLN A 293 -45.07 5.87 16.75
CA GLN A 293 -46.46 5.40 16.71
C GLN A 293 -46.80 4.59 15.45
N ARG A 294 -46.18 4.91 14.29
CA ARG A 294 -46.34 4.14 13.04
C ARG A 294 -45.84 2.70 13.11
N LEU A 295 -44.99 2.36 14.08
CA LEU A 295 -44.44 1.01 14.29
C LEU A 295 -45.35 0.12 15.15
N VAL A 296 -46.14 0.70 16.05
CA VAL A 296 -47.05 -0.06 16.94
C VAL A 296 -48.31 -0.49 16.17
N SER A 297 -48.85 0.37 15.30
CA SER A 297 -50.08 0.11 14.53
C SER A 297 -49.95 -1.00 13.47
N LYS A 298 -48.75 -1.50 13.17
CA LYS A 298 -48.54 -2.63 12.25
C LYS A 298 -48.79 -4.00 12.88
N LYS A 299 -48.90 -4.07 14.21
CA LYS A 299 -49.03 -5.35 14.93
C LYS A 299 -50.45 -5.95 14.89
N ASP A 300 -51.47 -5.13 14.65
CA ASP A 300 -52.88 -5.56 14.71
C ASP A 300 -53.48 -6.00 13.36
N LYS A 301 -52.69 -5.98 12.27
CA LYS A 301 -53.17 -6.35 10.91
C LYS A 301 -52.66 -7.70 10.39
N GLN A 302 -51.98 -8.51 11.20
CA GLN A 302 -51.44 -9.83 10.81
C GLN A 302 -52.07 -11.02 11.56
N LEU A 303 -53.39 -11.01 11.73
CA LEU A 303 -54.14 -12.22 12.10
C LEU A 303 -55.24 -12.50 11.07
N SER A 304 -54.86 -13.08 9.93
CA SER A 304 -55.74 -13.83 9.00
C SER A 304 -54.87 -14.61 8.01
N PRO A 305 -54.99 -15.96 7.91
CA PRO A 305 -54.24 -16.78 6.96
C PRO A 305 -55.13 -17.36 5.83
N SER A 306 -54.58 -17.41 4.60
CA SER A 306 -54.86 -18.33 3.46
C SER A 306 -54.48 -17.59 2.16
N SER A 307 -53.99 -18.17 1.06
CA SER A 307 -53.94 -19.55 0.57
C SER A 307 -52.87 -19.63 -0.53
N GLU A 308 -52.40 -20.85 -0.77
CA GLU A 308 -51.45 -21.31 -1.80
C GLU A 308 -51.87 -21.00 -3.25
N SER A 309 -50.88 -20.90 -4.16
CA SER A 309 -50.90 -21.55 -5.50
C SER A 309 -49.60 -21.37 -6.30
N GLU A 310 -48.91 -22.50 -6.47
CA GLU A 310 -48.29 -23.08 -7.68
C GLU A 310 -47.62 -22.24 -8.80
N SER A 311 -46.31 -22.53 -8.95
CA SER A 311 -45.61 -22.96 -10.19
C SER A 311 -45.39 -22.01 -11.38
N LYS A 312 -44.12 -21.83 -11.78
CA LYS A 312 -43.64 -22.27 -13.11
C LYS A 312 -42.12 -22.17 -13.32
N LYS A 313 -41.61 -23.28 -13.85
CA LYS A 313 -40.28 -23.52 -14.46
C LYS A 313 -40.03 -22.58 -15.65
N GLY A 314 -38.78 -22.15 -15.81
CA GLY A 314 -38.25 -21.57 -17.04
C GLY A 314 -36.73 -21.70 -17.10
N SER A 315 -36.24 -22.72 -17.80
CA SER A 315 -34.83 -22.85 -18.17
C SER A 315 -34.48 -21.83 -19.24
N ASN A 316 -33.33 -21.17 -19.13
CA ASN A 316 -32.58 -20.73 -20.30
C ASN A 316 -31.08 -20.75 -20.03
N THR A 317 -30.41 -21.54 -20.85
CA THR A 317 -28.97 -21.67 -21.00
C THR A 317 -28.39 -20.50 -21.82
N ALA A 318 -27.08 -20.31 -21.63
CA ALA A 318 -26.14 -19.57 -22.48
C ALA A 318 -26.19 -18.03 -22.47
N ASN A 319 -25.19 -17.42 -21.83
CA ASN A 319 -24.20 -16.64 -22.58
C ASN A 319 -22.92 -16.40 -21.78
N GLY A 320 -21.82 -16.93 -22.31
CA GLY A 320 -20.47 -16.66 -21.84
C GLY A 320 -20.07 -15.22 -22.17
N ARG A 321 -19.42 -14.54 -21.21
CA ARG A 321 -18.69 -13.30 -21.49
C ARG A 321 -17.27 -13.42 -20.97
N GLY A 322 -16.35 -13.46 -21.94
CA GLY A 322 -14.92 -13.56 -21.77
C GLY A 322 -14.33 -12.43 -20.93
N LYS A 323 -13.35 -12.81 -20.11
CA LYS A 323 -12.48 -11.93 -19.34
C LYS A 323 -11.56 -11.14 -20.28
N THR A 324 -11.84 -9.86 -20.51
CA THR A 324 -10.84 -8.89 -21.00
C THR A 324 -10.23 -8.11 -19.83
N ALA A 325 -9.41 -8.81 -19.04
CA ALA A 325 -8.55 -8.20 -18.03
C ALA A 325 -7.10 -8.08 -18.56
N GLY A 326 -6.91 -7.44 -19.72
CA GLY A 326 -5.59 -7.32 -20.38
C GLY A 326 -5.04 -5.90 -20.55
N GLY A 327 -5.85 -4.85 -20.38
CA GLY A 327 -5.46 -3.48 -20.80
C GLY A 327 -4.67 -2.65 -19.77
N SER A 328 -4.62 -3.07 -18.50
CA SER A 328 -4.09 -2.22 -17.41
C SER A 328 -2.57 -2.35 -17.21
N LEU A 329 -2.00 -3.54 -17.44
CA LEU A 329 -0.60 -3.82 -17.10
C LEU A 329 0.45 -3.30 -18.11
N ASN A 330 0.09 -3.14 -19.39
CA ASN A 330 1.03 -2.64 -20.40
C ASN A 330 1.20 -1.11 -20.39
N ARG A 331 0.19 -0.36 -19.92
CA ARG A 331 0.21 1.12 -19.95
C ARG A 331 1.13 1.76 -18.92
N GLY A 332 1.36 1.09 -17.79
CA GLY A 332 2.34 1.54 -16.79
C GLY A 332 3.80 1.36 -17.22
N LYS A 333 4.08 0.51 -18.21
CA LYS A 333 5.44 0.22 -18.69
C LYS A 333 5.96 1.31 -19.64
N GLN A 334 5.13 1.79 -20.58
CA GLN A 334 5.51 2.83 -21.55
C GLN A 334 5.84 4.17 -20.87
N ARG A 335 5.04 4.60 -19.90
CA ARG A 335 5.25 5.87 -19.18
C ARG A 335 6.53 5.89 -18.33
N SER A 336 6.90 4.74 -17.75
CA SER A 336 8.13 4.61 -16.96
C SER A 336 9.39 4.68 -17.83
N ALA A 337 9.34 4.16 -19.06
CA ALA A 337 10.44 4.23 -20.01
C ALA A 337 10.63 5.66 -20.53
N ALA A 338 9.54 6.32 -20.91
CA ALA A 338 9.58 7.70 -21.36
C ALA A 338 10.07 8.68 -20.27
N MET A 339 9.66 8.47 -19.01
CA MET A 339 10.19 9.24 -17.88
C MET A 339 11.71 9.09 -17.70
N SER A 340 12.23 7.90 -17.93
CA SER A 340 13.67 7.65 -17.80
C SER A 340 14.45 8.30 -18.96
N ALA A 341 13.89 8.29 -20.17
CA ALA A 341 14.48 8.96 -21.33
C ALA A 341 14.52 10.49 -21.17
N TRP A 342 13.45 11.09 -20.64
CA TRP A 342 13.41 12.52 -20.37
C TRP A 342 14.43 12.95 -19.31
N LEU A 343 14.56 12.21 -18.21
CA LEU A 343 15.56 12.51 -17.17
C LEU A 343 17.00 12.33 -17.67
N ALA A 344 17.23 11.37 -18.56
CA ALA A 344 18.55 11.16 -19.18
C ALA A 344 18.90 12.29 -20.16
N TRP A 345 17.93 12.80 -20.91
CA TRP A 345 18.11 13.95 -21.78
C TRP A 345 18.36 15.23 -20.96
N LEU A 346 17.59 15.50 -19.90
CA LEU A 346 17.82 16.62 -18.99
C LEU A 346 19.23 16.63 -18.40
N GLY A 347 19.77 15.44 -18.05
CA GLY A 347 21.12 15.31 -17.50
C GLY A 347 22.26 15.61 -18.49
N LYS A 348 21.95 15.74 -19.79
CA LYS A 348 22.92 16.09 -20.85
C LYS A 348 22.87 17.57 -21.25
N GLN A 349 21.91 18.31 -20.73
CA GLN A 349 21.71 19.71 -21.11
C GLN A 349 22.51 20.65 -20.21
N ASN A 350 23.01 21.73 -20.79
CA ASN A 350 23.86 22.70 -20.10
C ASN A 350 23.05 23.77 -19.33
N SER A 351 21.78 23.99 -19.70
CA SER A 351 20.88 24.90 -18.99
C SER A 351 20.17 24.19 -17.84
N THR A 352 19.95 24.92 -16.74
CA THR A 352 19.12 24.47 -15.61
C THR A 352 17.69 25.06 -15.66
N ASP A 353 17.42 25.98 -16.59
CA ASP A 353 16.08 26.56 -16.73
C ASP A 353 15.17 25.62 -17.53
N LEU A 354 14.17 25.07 -16.84
CA LEU A 354 13.20 24.15 -17.44
C LEU A 354 12.45 24.76 -18.63
N ASN A 355 12.25 26.08 -18.67
CA ASN A 355 11.56 26.73 -19.79
C ASN A 355 12.40 26.74 -21.06
N GLU A 356 13.71 27.01 -20.95
CA GLU A 356 14.66 26.94 -22.07
C GLU A 356 14.81 25.51 -22.57
N LEU A 357 14.86 24.54 -21.64
CA LEU A 357 14.98 23.11 -21.98
C LEU A 357 13.73 22.57 -22.67
N LEU A 358 12.54 23.02 -22.29
CA LEU A 358 11.31 22.56 -22.94
C LEU A 358 11.05 23.26 -24.28
N GLN A 359 11.75 24.35 -24.61
CA GLN A 359 11.72 24.92 -25.96
C GLN A 359 12.45 24.06 -27.01
N ASP A 360 13.38 23.21 -26.58
CA ASP A 360 14.01 22.22 -27.47
C ASP A 360 12.97 21.15 -27.90
N PRO A 361 12.75 20.94 -29.22
CA PRO A 361 11.86 19.90 -29.72
C PRO A 361 12.13 18.51 -29.13
N GLU A 362 13.41 18.13 -28.95
CA GLU A 362 13.76 16.82 -28.38
C GLU A 362 13.38 16.73 -26.89
N GLY A 363 13.65 17.80 -26.13
CA GLY A 363 13.26 17.92 -24.73
C GLY A 363 11.76 17.87 -24.51
N TRP A 364 11.01 18.54 -25.38
CA TRP A 364 9.55 18.56 -25.35
C TRP A 364 8.93 17.19 -25.67
N GLU A 365 9.42 16.48 -26.68
CA GLU A 365 8.91 15.14 -27.03
C GLU A 365 9.11 14.13 -25.90
N LEU A 366 10.29 14.16 -25.27
CA LEU A 366 10.60 13.29 -24.14
C LEU A 366 9.75 13.64 -22.92
N TYR A 367 9.57 14.93 -22.63
CA TYR A 367 8.66 15.40 -21.58
C TYR A 367 7.22 14.96 -21.85
N ARG A 368 6.72 15.14 -23.08
CA ARG A 368 5.38 14.70 -23.51
C ARG A 368 5.20 13.21 -23.29
N ALA A 369 6.15 12.39 -23.74
CA ALA A 369 6.09 10.94 -23.59
C ALA A 369 6.11 10.52 -22.10
N ALA A 370 6.87 11.22 -21.26
CA ALA A 370 6.99 10.96 -19.82
C ALA A 370 5.72 11.34 -19.05
N MET A 371 5.18 12.51 -19.35
CA MET A 371 4.17 13.17 -18.52
C MET A 371 2.73 12.94 -19.01
N SER A 372 2.52 12.64 -20.29
CA SER A 372 1.20 12.38 -20.86
C SER A 372 0.50 11.18 -20.19
N LYS A 373 -0.82 11.29 -20.03
CA LYS A 373 -1.68 10.20 -19.52
C LYS A 373 -2.45 9.57 -20.69
N PRO A 374 -2.68 8.24 -20.69
CA PRO A 374 -3.48 7.62 -21.74
C PRO A 374 -4.90 8.20 -21.73
N GLY A 375 -5.25 8.90 -22.81
CA GLY A 375 -6.53 9.60 -23.01
C GLY A 375 -6.47 11.13 -22.91
N ARG A 376 -5.32 11.72 -22.57
CA ARG A 376 -5.06 13.18 -22.65
C ARG A 376 -3.58 13.42 -23.04
N PRO A 377 -3.24 13.31 -24.33
CA PRO A 377 -1.89 13.63 -24.80
C PRO A 377 -1.60 15.13 -24.63
N PHE A 378 -0.34 15.50 -24.38
CA PHE A 378 0.07 16.91 -24.48
C PHE A 378 0.27 17.29 -25.95
N PRO A 379 0.21 18.60 -26.29
CA PRO A 379 0.39 19.09 -27.65
C PRO A 379 1.73 18.72 -28.27
N GLU A 380 1.78 18.72 -29.60
CA GLU A 380 2.98 18.32 -30.36
C GLU A 380 4.17 19.28 -30.24
N THR A 381 3.93 20.48 -29.74
CA THR A 381 4.96 21.51 -29.54
C THR A 381 4.85 22.11 -28.15
N TYR A 382 5.95 22.59 -27.59
CA TYR A 382 5.97 23.23 -26.27
C TYR A 382 5.18 24.53 -26.28
N GLU A 383 5.22 25.27 -27.38
CA GLU A 383 4.35 26.43 -27.59
C GLU A 383 2.87 26.01 -27.61
N GLY A 384 2.52 24.88 -28.24
CA GLY A 384 1.18 24.30 -28.12
C GLY A 384 0.80 23.98 -26.67
N PHE A 385 1.75 23.53 -25.84
CA PHE A 385 1.54 23.30 -24.42
C PHE A 385 1.36 24.58 -23.61
N LYS A 386 2.12 25.64 -23.89
CA LYS A 386 1.89 26.96 -23.29
C LYS A 386 0.50 27.49 -23.63
N ILE A 387 0.08 27.36 -24.89
CA ILE A 387 -1.27 27.72 -25.33
C ILE A 387 -2.30 26.88 -24.55
N LEU A 388 -2.08 25.58 -24.39
CA LEU A 388 -2.95 24.70 -23.60
C LEU A 388 -2.99 25.09 -22.13
N GLU A 389 -1.87 25.43 -21.52
CA GLU A 389 -1.80 25.84 -20.12
C GLU A 389 -2.51 27.18 -19.91
N ALA A 390 -2.26 28.16 -20.79
CA ALA A 390 -2.94 29.46 -20.79
C ALA A 390 -4.45 29.30 -20.97
N ALA A 391 -4.89 28.52 -21.98
CA ALA A 391 -6.30 28.24 -22.21
C ALA A 391 -6.93 27.47 -21.03
N SER A 392 -6.19 26.55 -20.39
CA SER A 392 -6.68 25.81 -19.23
C SER A 392 -6.78 26.67 -17.97
N LYS A 393 -5.89 27.66 -17.80
CA LYS A 393 -5.96 28.65 -16.72
C LYS A 393 -7.12 29.61 -16.96
N ALA A 394 -7.24 30.17 -18.16
CA ALA A 394 -8.34 31.06 -18.54
C ALA A 394 -9.71 30.39 -18.38
N TRP A 395 -9.88 29.15 -18.85
CA TRP A 395 -11.12 28.39 -18.68
C TRP A 395 -11.41 28.02 -17.22
N SER A 396 -10.38 27.80 -16.40
CA SER A 396 -10.59 27.52 -14.97
C SER A 396 -10.99 28.79 -14.21
N ALA A 397 -10.32 29.91 -14.47
CA ALA A 397 -10.67 31.21 -13.90
C ALA A 397 -12.09 31.62 -14.27
N TRP A 398 -12.46 31.50 -15.55
CA TRP A 398 -13.83 31.76 -16.02
C TRP A 398 -14.88 30.91 -15.29
N ARG A 399 -14.62 29.62 -15.12
CA ARG A 399 -15.50 28.71 -14.35
C ARG A 399 -15.57 28.99 -12.86
N GLU A 400 -14.48 29.49 -12.28
CA GLU A 400 -14.44 29.89 -10.88
C GLU A 400 -15.19 31.20 -10.65
N GLU A 401 -15.18 32.13 -11.61
CA GLU A 401 -15.88 33.41 -11.51
C GLU A 401 -17.39 33.28 -11.80
N HIS A 402 -17.77 32.50 -12.81
CA HIS A 402 -19.15 32.39 -13.29
C HIS A 402 -19.94 31.23 -12.67
N HIS A 403 -19.49 30.71 -11.52
CA HIS A 403 -20.08 29.59 -10.74
C HIS A 403 -21.39 29.01 -11.32
N GLY A 404 -21.34 27.83 -11.96
CA GLY A 404 -22.56 27.26 -12.55
C GLY A 404 -22.40 25.93 -13.27
N ASN A 405 -23.53 25.42 -13.78
CA ASN A 405 -23.58 24.23 -14.62
C ASN A 405 -22.70 24.42 -15.88
N PRO A 406 -21.87 23.43 -16.27
CA PRO A 406 -21.04 23.47 -17.47
C PRO A 406 -21.71 24.00 -18.74
N VAL A 407 -23.01 23.79 -18.93
CA VAL A 407 -23.73 24.26 -20.13
C VAL A 407 -23.98 25.77 -20.08
N ASN A 408 -24.33 26.35 -18.93
CA ASN A 408 -24.55 27.80 -18.83
C ASN A 408 -23.27 28.60 -19.00
N VAL A 409 -22.18 28.07 -18.48
CA VAL A 409 -20.85 28.66 -18.67
C VAL A 409 -20.43 28.63 -20.14
N LEU A 410 -20.99 27.72 -20.95
CA LEU A 410 -20.73 27.59 -22.39
C LEU A 410 -21.74 28.32 -23.27
N LYS A 411 -22.92 28.69 -22.76
CA LYS A 411 -23.90 29.54 -23.46
C LYS A 411 -23.34 30.95 -23.69
N ASP A 412 -22.51 31.42 -22.78
CA ASP A 412 -21.83 32.71 -22.93
C ASP A 412 -20.86 32.69 -24.12
N PRO A 413 -20.90 33.67 -25.04
CA PRO A 413 -19.97 33.77 -26.16
C PRO A 413 -18.49 33.76 -25.75
N GLU A 414 -18.15 34.42 -24.63
CA GLU A 414 -16.78 34.43 -24.09
C GLU A 414 -16.41 33.07 -23.48
N GLY A 415 -17.35 32.47 -22.75
CA GLY A 415 -17.19 31.11 -22.21
C GLY A 415 -16.99 30.05 -23.31
N TRP A 416 -17.78 30.12 -24.39
CA TRP A 416 -17.63 29.27 -25.57
C TRP A 416 -16.28 29.47 -26.24
N LYS A 417 -15.84 30.73 -26.42
CA LYS A 417 -14.53 31.06 -26.99
C LYS A 417 -13.39 30.47 -26.17
N LEU A 418 -13.44 30.59 -24.84
CA LEU A 418 -12.43 30.03 -23.94
C LEU A 418 -12.42 28.50 -23.94
N TYR A 419 -13.59 27.87 -23.98
CA TYR A 419 -13.71 26.42 -24.09
C TYR A 419 -13.23 25.90 -25.45
N SER A 420 -13.59 26.59 -26.52
CA SER A 420 -13.13 26.28 -27.88
C SER A 420 -11.62 26.38 -27.98
N ALA A 421 -11.03 27.47 -27.48
CA ALA A 421 -9.58 27.62 -27.38
C ALA A 421 -8.92 26.47 -26.59
N LEU A 422 -9.54 26.03 -25.48
CA LEU A 422 -9.05 24.88 -24.70
C LEU A 422 -9.15 23.56 -25.47
N MET A 423 -10.23 23.33 -26.22
CA MET A 423 -10.44 22.10 -26.97
C MET A 423 -9.54 22.03 -28.20
N HIS A 424 -9.38 23.13 -28.94
CA HIS A 424 -8.40 23.26 -30.02
C HIS A 424 -6.97 23.06 -29.50
N ALA A 425 -6.61 23.66 -28.36
CA ALA A 425 -5.30 23.43 -27.74
C ALA A 425 -5.08 21.98 -27.26
N ARG A 426 -6.15 21.18 -27.11
CA ARG A 426 -6.08 19.73 -26.84
C ARG A 426 -6.07 18.87 -28.11
N GLY A 427 -6.12 19.47 -29.29
CA GLY A 427 -6.26 18.78 -30.57
C GLY A 427 -7.64 18.13 -30.76
N VAL A 428 -8.66 18.60 -30.03
CA VAL A 428 -10.04 18.13 -30.20
C VAL A 428 -10.75 19.10 -31.14
N GLN A 429 -11.16 18.60 -32.30
CA GLN A 429 -12.03 19.36 -33.19
C GLN A 429 -13.43 19.43 -32.56
N ILE A 430 -13.87 20.64 -32.30
CA ILE A 430 -15.25 20.94 -31.93
C ILE A 430 -15.83 21.91 -32.97
N PRO A 431 -17.16 21.99 -33.11
CA PRO A 431 -17.80 22.95 -34.01
C PRO A 431 -17.45 24.40 -33.67
N GLU A 432 -17.57 25.31 -34.65
CA GLU A 432 -17.18 26.71 -34.47
C GLU A 432 -18.15 27.44 -33.53
N THR A 433 -19.41 27.05 -33.55
CA THR A 433 -20.46 27.67 -32.72
C THR A 433 -20.97 26.72 -31.64
N TYR A 434 -21.38 27.32 -30.53
CA TYR A 434 -22.08 26.60 -29.46
C TYR A 434 -23.36 25.92 -29.97
N ALA A 435 -24.06 26.54 -30.92
CA ALA A 435 -25.28 26.01 -31.53
C ALA A 435 -25.05 24.69 -32.29
N GLU A 436 -23.95 24.56 -33.03
CA GLU A 436 -23.58 23.31 -33.72
C GLU A 436 -23.11 22.23 -32.73
N TRP A 437 -22.39 22.63 -31.67
CA TRP A 437 -21.97 21.71 -30.62
C TRP A 437 -23.15 21.10 -29.86
N LEU A 438 -24.21 21.87 -29.65
CA LEU A 438 -25.47 21.39 -29.07
C LEU A 438 -26.15 20.31 -29.92
N GLN A 439 -25.99 20.36 -31.24
CA GLN A 439 -26.61 19.39 -32.16
C GLN A 439 -25.90 18.03 -32.16
N MET A 440 -24.76 17.89 -31.47
CA MET A 440 -24.07 16.62 -31.35
C MET A 440 -24.87 15.62 -30.47
N PRO A 441 -25.10 14.38 -30.93
CA PRO A 441 -25.85 13.37 -30.17
C PRO A 441 -25.26 13.08 -28.78
N GLU A 442 -23.93 13.20 -28.64
CA GLU A 442 -23.23 12.98 -27.38
C GLU A 442 -23.44 14.10 -26.34
N GLN A 443 -23.83 15.30 -26.78
CA GLN A 443 -24.08 16.45 -25.89
C GLN A 443 -25.56 16.61 -25.55
N GLY A 444 -26.47 16.09 -26.39
CA GLY A 444 -27.92 16.17 -26.18
C GLY A 444 -28.37 15.70 -24.79
N VAL A 445 -27.72 14.68 -24.22
CA VAL A 445 -28.03 14.18 -22.87
C VAL A 445 -27.76 15.23 -21.78
N ILE A 446 -26.69 15.99 -21.92
CA ILE A 446 -26.25 16.97 -20.92
C ILE A 446 -27.07 18.25 -21.04
N VAL A 447 -27.43 18.63 -22.26
CA VAL A 447 -28.31 19.75 -22.56
C VAL A 447 -29.68 19.46 -21.96
N ALA A 448 -30.28 18.32 -22.31
CA ALA A 448 -31.56 17.92 -21.77
C ALA A 448 -31.53 17.78 -20.23
N ALA A 449 -30.45 17.22 -19.66
CA ALA A 449 -30.28 17.16 -18.20
C ALA A 449 -30.15 18.55 -17.55
N THR A 450 -29.55 19.51 -18.25
CA THR A 450 -29.34 20.87 -17.75
C THR A 450 -30.62 21.69 -17.81
N GLU A 451 -31.28 21.70 -18.95
CA GLU A 451 -32.57 22.38 -19.13
C GLU A 451 -33.60 21.85 -18.14
N TRP A 452 -33.62 20.53 -17.96
CA TRP A 452 -34.41 19.87 -16.92
C TRP A 452 -34.09 20.37 -15.51
N VAL A 453 -32.82 20.35 -15.11
CA VAL A 453 -32.39 20.77 -13.78
C VAL A 453 -32.70 22.25 -13.54
N GLU A 454 -32.43 23.12 -14.50
CA GLU A 454 -32.75 24.56 -14.41
C GLU A 454 -34.25 24.81 -14.26
N TRP A 455 -35.06 24.12 -15.08
CA TRP A 455 -36.51 24.23 -15.00
C TRP A 455 -37.03 23.79 -13.62
N ARG A 456 -36.47 22.71 -13.08
CA ARG A 456 -36.83 22.16 -11.77
C ARG A 456 -36.35 23.03 -10.60
N GLU A 457 -35.14 23.58 -10.68
CA GLU A 457 -34.54 24.46 -9.67
C GLU A 457 -35.29 25.78 -9.51
N ARG A 458 -35.96 26.27 -10.56
CA ARG A 458 -36.83 27.46 -10.46
C ARG A 458 -38.12 27.21 -9.70
N ARG A 459 -38.50 25.94 -9.50
CA ARG A 459 -39.78 25.54 -8.88
C ARG A 459 -39.59 24.59 -7.69
N PRO A 460 -38.62 24.80 -6.79
CA PRO A 460 -38.17 23.78 -5.84
C PRO A 460 -39.27 23.36 -4.84
N GLN A 461 -40.23 24.25 -4.58
CA GLN A 461 -41.28 24.08 -3.57
C GLN A 461 -42.54 23.36 -4.08
N GLN A 462 -42.72 23.19 -5.39
CA GLN A 462 -43.94 22.57 -5.94
C GLN A 462 -43.79 21.04 -6.10
N PRO A 463 -44.86 20.25 -5.88
CA PRO A 463 -44.80 18.80 -5.99
C PRO A 463 -44.48 18.35 -7.42
N PHE A 464 -43.54 17.42 -7.52
CA PHE A 464 -42.96 16.97 -8.78
C PHE A 464 -44.00 16.45 -9.80
N MET A 465 -44.88 15.57 -9.35
CA MET A 465 -45.90 14.95 -10.21
C MET A 465 -46.99 15.95 -10.61
N GLU A 466 -47.27 16.95 -9.76
CA GLU A 466 -48.23 18.00 -10.04
C GLU A 466 -47.68 18.96 -11.11
N LEU A 467 -46.40 19.32 -11.00
CA LEU A 467 -45.71 20.13 -12.02
C LEU A 467 -45.68 19.45 -13.40
N LEU A 468 -45.37 18.16 -13.46
CA LEU A 468 -45.33 17.44 -14.74
C LEU A 468 -46.72 17.21 -15.37
N SER A 469 -47.78 17.22 -14.56
CA SER A 469 -49.16 17.09 -15.06
C SER A 469 -49.78 18.42 -15.49
N THR A 470 -49.31 19.54 -14.94
CA THR A 470 -49.86 20.88 -15.19
C THR A 470 -49.03 21.71 -16.18
N GLU A 471 -47.70 21.58 -16.17
CA GLU A 471 -46.82 22.30 -17.08
C GLU A 471 -46.35 21.39 -18.23
N GLU A 472 -46.89 21.62 -19.42
CA GLU A 472 -46.50 20.90 -20.65
C GLU A 472 -45.00 21.05 -20.96
N GLU A 473 -44.43 22.22 -20.65
CA GLU A 473 -42.99 22.50 -20.78
C GLU A 473 -42.15 21.57 -19.89
N GLY A 474 -42.57 21.34 -18.65
CA GLY A 474 -41.90 20.44 -17.71
C GLY A 474 -41.90 19.00 -18.18
N TRP A 475 -43.06 18.52 -18.67
CA TRP A 475 -43.19 17.20 -19.26
C TRP A 475 -42.30 17.02 -20.49
N LYS A 476 -42.28 18.01 -21.38
CA LYS A 476 -41.44 18.00 -22.58
C LYS A 476 -39.95 17.92 -22.24
N LEU A 477 -39.47 18.71 -21.27
CA LEU A 477 -38.06 18.70 -20.84
C LEU A 477 -37.69 17.40 -20.14
N PHE A 478 -38.56 16.87 -19.27
CA PHE A 478 -38.36 15.58 -18.62
C PHE A 478 -38.29 14.44 -19.62
N ARG A 479 -39.21 14.40 -20.58
CA ARG A 479 -39.25 13.41 -21.65
C ARG A 479 -37.99 13.48 -22.52
N ALA A 480 -37.60 14.67 -22.95
CA ALA A 480 -36.37 14.88 -23.72
C ALA A 480 -35.12 14.36 -22.96
N PHE A 481 -35.04 14.59 -21.64
CA PHE A 481 -33.96 14.04 -20.82
C PHE A 481 -33.99 12.51 -20.75
N MET A 482 -35.17 11.92 -20.52
CA MET A 482 -35.35 10.47 -20.42
C MET A 482 -35.05 9.74 -21.73
N GLU A 483 -35.52 10.28 -22.86
CA GLU A 483 -35.21 9.76 -24.19
C GLU A 483 -33.71 9.89 -24.50
N ALA A 484 -33.08 11.00 -24.13
CA ALA A 484 -31.64 11.20 -24.33
C ALA A 484 -30.77 10.20 -23.53
N ILE A 485 -31.21 9.75 -22.36
CA ILE A 485 -30.52 8.68 -21.60
C ILE A 485 -30.88 7.25 -22.06
N GLY A 486 -31.65 7.14 -23.15
CA GLY A 486 -32.01 5.87 -23.78
C GLY A 486 -33.23 5.17 -23.16
N VAL A 487 -34.10 5.91 -22.48
CA VAL A 487 -35.35 5.38 -21.90
C VAL A 487 -36.52 5.90 -22.72
N GLN A 488 -37.28 4.98 -23.31
CA GLN A 488 -38.51 5.35 -24.01
C GLN A 488 -39.57 5.73 -22.99
N VAL A 489 -40.18 6.89 -23.18
CA VAL A 489 -41.25 7.43 -22.34
C VAL A 489 -42.47 7.70 -23.23
N PRO A 490 -43.71 7.38 -22.79
CA PRO A 490 -44.94 7.67 -23.52
C PRO A 490 -45.10 9.14 -23.91
N ALA A 491 -46.03 9.42 -24.84
CA ALA A 491 -46.19 10.76 -25.36
C ALA A 491 -46.79 11.74 -24.34
N THR A 492 -47.68 11.24 -23.49
CA THR A 492 -48.40 12.04 -22.50
C THR A 492 -48.03 11.64 -21.06
N PHE A 493 -48.06 12.60 -20.14
CA PHE A 493 -47.79 12.34 -18.72
C PHE A 493 -48.74 11.29 -18.14
N LYS A 494 -50.03 11.33 -18.52
CA LYS A 494 -51.07 10.42 -18.03
C LYS A 494 -50.81 8.94 -18.37
N GLU A 495 -50.18 8.68 -19.51
CA GLU A 495 -49.77 7.32 -19.91
C GLU A 495 -48.53 6.84 -19.13
N TRP A 496 -47.66 7.78 -18.73
CA TRP A 496 -46.41 7.45 -18.06
C TRP A 496 -46.52 7.35 -16.54
N GLU A 497 -47.38 8.15 -15.91
CA GLU A 497 -47.59 8.19 -14.45
C GLU A 497 -47.68 6.79 -13.79
N PRO A 498 -48.47 5.82 -14.30
CA PRO A 498 -48.54 4.49 -13.69
C PRO A 498 -47.23 3.69 -13.76
N GLU A 499 -46.35 3.99 -14.73
CA GLU A 499 -45.07 3.30 -14.97
C GLU A 499 -43.84 4.11 -14.50
N ALA A 500 -44.05 5.24 -13.82
CA ALA A 500 -43.00 6.21 -13.52
C ALA A 500 -41.84 5.62 -12.71
N VAL A 501 -42.16 4.82 -11.68
CA VAL A 501 -41.16 4.18 -10.81
C VAL A 501 -40.35 3.13 -11.57
N GLU A 502 -40.99 2.35 -12.44
CA GLU A 502 -40.34 1.28 -13.19
C GLU A 502 -39.44 1.85 -14.29
N SER A 503 -39.94 2.85 -15.03
CA SER A 503 -39.20 3.58 -16.06
C SER A 503 -37.90 4.21 -15.52
N LEU A 504 -37.96 4.87 -14.36
CA LEU A 504 -36.78 5.43 -13.72
C LEU A 504 -35.81 4.37 -13.15
N MET A 505 -36.32 3.22 -12.73
CA MET A 505 -35.48 2.10 -12.30
C MET A 505 -34.75 1.44 -13.47
N ARG A 506 -35.40 1.32 -14.64
CA ARG A 506 -34.75 0.93 -15.90
C ARG A 506 -33.66 1.94 -16.29
N ALA A 507 -33.93 3.24 -16.18
CA ALA A 507 -32.95 4.31 -16.39
C ALA A 507 -31.69 4.17 -15.51
N LYS A 508 -31.89 3.80 -14.23
CA LYS A 508 -30.82 3.56 -13.26
C LYS A 508 -30.00 2.30 -13.59
N ALA A 509 -30.63 1.28 -14.16
CA ALA A 509 -29.97 0.03 -14.54
C ALA A 509 -29.14 0.17 -15.83
N LEU A 510 -29.68 0.85 -16.85
CA LEU A 510 -29.02 1.09 -18.15
C LEU A 510 -27.72 1.90 -18.04
N THR A 511 -27.53 2.60 -16.93
CA THR A 511 -26.36 3.46 -16.67
C THR A 511 -25.34 2.86 -15.71
N ARG A 512 -25.50 1.59 -15.30
CA ARG A 512 -24.39 0.84 -14.69
C ARG A 512 -23.33 0.59 -15.78
N PRO A 513 -22.07 1.04 -15.58
CA PRO A 513 -21.10 1.04 -16.67
C PRO A 513 -20.73 -0.39 -17.08
N ALA A 514 -21.19 -0.81 -18.25
CA ALA A 514 -20.68 -2.01 -18.94
C ALA A 514 -19.27 -1.76 -19.53
N SER A 515 -18.83 -0.50 -19.67
CA SER A 515 -17.48 -0.14 -20.11
C SER A 515 -16.94 1.09 -19.37
N ARG A 516 -15.62 1.16 -19.19
CA ARG A 516 -14.92 2.30 -18.55
C ARG A 516 -14.89 3.59 -19.39
N ARG A 517 -15.45 3.61 -20.62
CA ARG A 517 -15.30 4.74 -21.56
C ARG A 517 -16.39 5.81 -21.47
N PHE A 518 -17.56 5.49 -20.95
CA PHE A 518 -18.67 6.44 -20.80
C PHE A 518 -19.15 6.43 -19.35
N GLN A 519 -18.57 7.30 -18.51
CA GLN A 519 -19.14 7.58 -17.20
C GLN A 519 -20.13 8.74 -17.33
N PRO A 520 -21.37 8.61 -16.81
CA PRO A 520 -22.34 9.70 -16.85
C PRO A 520 -21.77 10.95 -16.16
N ARG A 521 -21.97 12.13 -16.76
CA ARG A 521 -21.48 13.39 -16.18
C ARG A 521 -22.24 13.71 -14.88
N ARG A 522 -21.65 14.55 -14.03
CA ARG A 522 -22.19 14.80 -12.68
C ARG A 522 -23.62 15.35 -12.68
N ILE A 523 -23.95 16.22 -13.63
CA ILE A 523 -25.30 16.80 -13.77
C ILE A 523 -26.35 15.76 -14.16
N GLU A 524 -26.01 14.82 -15.05
CA GLU A 524 -26.90 13.71 -15.43
C GLU A 524 -27.22 12.80 -14.22
N VAL A 525 -26.20 12.57 -13.37
CA VAL A 525 -26.35 11.79 -12.14
C VAL A 525 -27.23 12.52 -11.13
N PHE A 526 -27.11 13.84 -11.05
CA PHE A 526 -27.96 14.67 -10.20
C PHE A 526 -29.41 14.66 -10.68
N ALA A 527 -29.65 15.05 -11.94
CA ALA A 527 -30.97 15.07 -12.59
C ALA A 527 -31.75 13.77 -12.37
N ARG A 528 -31.09 12.62 -12.61
CA ARG A 528 -31.69 11.31 -12.42
C ARG A 528 -32.01 11.00 -10.96
N LYS A 529 -31.10 11.33 -10.05
CA LYS A 529 -31.31 11.08 -8.61
C LYS A 529 -32.39 11.97 -8.04
N GLN A 530 -32.49 13.21 -8.50
CA GLN A 530 -33.56 14.14 -8.16
C GLN A 530 -34.92 13.58 -8.58
N ALA A 531 -35.08 13.21 -9.86
CA ALA A 531 -36.33 12.63 -10.35
C ALA A 531 -36.73 11.34 -9.60
N ILE A 532 -35.78 10.44 -9.32
CA ILE A 532 -36.06 9.21 -8.55
C ILE A 532 -36.49 9.51 -7.12
N ALA A 533 -35.79 10.43 -6.45
CA ALA A 533 -36.11 10.78 -5.07
C ALA A 533 -37.48 11.45 -4.97
N GLU A 534 -37.79 12.36 -5.89
CA GLU A 534 -39.04 13.12 -5.90
C GLU A 534 -40.27 12.24 -6.18
N ILE A 535 -40.19 11.29 -7.11
CA ILE A 535 -41.27 10.31 -7.34
C ILE A 535 -41.49 9.40 -6.13
N ARG A 536 -40.43 9.15 -5.35
CA ARG A 536 -40.49 8.31 -4.14
C ARG A 536 -40.85 9.08 -2.86
N GLY A 537 -40.97 10.41 -2.94
CA GLY A 537 -41.10 11.27 -1.76
C GLY A 537 -39.88 11.20 -0.81
N GLU A 538 -38.70 10.89 -1.32
CA GLU A 538 -37.45 10.86 -0.55
C GLU A 538 -36.82 12.27 -0.49
N PRO A 539 -36.23 12.70 0.65
CA PRO A 539 -35.54 13.97 0.73
C PRO A 539 -34.28 13.98 -0.14
N PHE A 540 -34.13 15.01 -0.97
CA PHE A 540 -32.99 15.20 -1.87
C PHE A 540 -32.60 16.69 -1.94
N PRO A 541 -31.32 17.04 -2.16
CA PRO A 541 -30.92 18.44 -2.32
C PRO A 541 -31.72 19.13 -3.43
N ALA A 542 -32.20 20.34 -3.15
CA ALA A 542 -33.09 21.06 -4.07
C ALA A 542 -32.34 21.65 -5.26
N THR A 543 -31.03 21.89 -5.10
CA THR A 543 -30.16 22.47 -6.14
C THR A 543 -28.93 21.58 -6.40
N TYR A 544 -28.42 21.66 -7.62
CA TYR A 544 -27.21 20.98 -8.04
C TYR A 544 -25.99 21.43 -7.23
N GLU A 545 -25.92 22.70 -6.83
CA GLU A 545 -24.84 23.23 -5.99
C GLU A 545 -24.85 22.64 -4.58
N GLU A 546 -26.03 22.56 -3.96
CA GLU A 546 -26.20 21.92 -2.64
C GLU A 546 -25.77 20.45 -2.70
N TRP A 547 -26.12 19.75 -3.78
CA TRP A 547 -25.71 18.37 -4.00
C TRP A 547 -24.18 18.22 -4.14
N LEU A 548 -23.50 19.16 -4.80
CA LEU A 548 -22.04 19.16 -4.90
C LEU A 548 -21.35 19.39 -3.54
N ARG A 549 -21.96 20.18 -2.66
CA ARG A 549 -21.47 20.45 -1.30
C ARG A 549 -21.79 19.34 -0.30
N THR A 550 -22.77 18.48 -0.59
CA THR A 550 -23.23 17.42 0.34
C THR A 550 -22.26 16.23 0.40
N PRO A 551 -21.79 15.80 1.59
CA PRO A 551 -20.91 14.64 1.73
C PRO A 551 -21.50 13.36 1.13
N ARG A 552 -20.69 12.60 0.36
CA ARG A 552 -21.11 11.36 -0.36
C ARG A 552 -21.86 10.32 0.49
N LEU A 553 -21.67 10.32 1.81
CA LEU A 553 -22.35 9.41 2.74
C LEU A 553 -23.82 9.79 3.01
N ARG A 554 -24.20 11.06 2.81
CA ARG A 554 -25.59 11.55 3.00
C ARG A 554 -26.47 11.38 1.75
N LEU A 555 -25.86 11.31 0.56
CA LEU A 555 -26.54 11.20 -0.74
C LEU A 555 -26.94 9.76 -1.15
N LEU A 556 -26.95 8.84 -0.19
CA LEU A 556 -27.24 7.42 -0.40
C LEU A 556 -28.36 7.00 0.56
N SER A 557 -29.61 7.26 0.20
CA SER A 557 -30.78 6.47 0.63
C SER A 557 -30.75 5.07 -0.01
N SER A 558 -29.60 4.39 0.05
CA SER A 558 -29.46 3.05 -0.49
C SER A 558 -29.75 2.03 0.62
N PRO A 559 -30.47 0.93 0.34
CA PRO A 559 -30.60 -0.19 1.26
C PRO A 559 -29.25 -0.69 1.80
N VAL A 560 -28.18 -0.54 1.00
CA VAL A 560 -26.80 -0.85 1.39
C VAL A 560 -26.27 0.12 2.45
N ALA A 561 -26.62 1.41 2.36
CA ALA A 561 -26.27 2.41 3.35
C ALA A 561 -27.07 2.22 4.65
N SER A 562 -28.37 1.90 4.55
CA SER A 562 -29.23 1.57 5.70
C SER A 562 -28.74 0.32 6.43
N TRP A 563 -28.41 -0.77 5.70
CA TRP A 563 -27.76 -1.94 6.29
C TRP A 563 -26.42 -1.60 6.95
N THR A 564 -25.58 -0.79 6.30
CA THR A 564 -24.25 -0.44 6.85
C THR A 564 -24.37 0.40 8.12
N LEU A 565 -25.33 1.33 8.16
CA LEU A 565 -25.61 2.17 9.32
C LEU A 565 -26.21 1.33 10.47
N TRP A 566 -27.16 0.46 10.14
CA TRP A 566 -27.77 -0.47 11.09
C TRP A 566 -26.74 -1.46 11.65
N ARG A 567 -25.87 -2.03 10.81
CA ARG A 567 -24.77 -2.93 11.21
C ARG A 567 -23.73 -2.24 12.08
N ARG A 568 -23.49 -0.93 11.90
CA ARG A 568 -22.62 -0.14 12.79
C ARG A 568 -23.25 0.06 14.17
N ARG A 569 -24.58 0.16 14.24
CA ARG A 569 -25.35 0.28 15.49
C ARG A 569 -25.52 -1.06 16.21
N HIS A 570 -25.45 -2.17 15.47
CA HIS A 570 -25.60 -3.54 15.98
C HIS A 570 -24.30 -4.34 15.79
N PRO A 571 -23.24 -4.10 16.59
CA PRO A 571 -22.03 -4.91 16.59
C PRO A 571 -22.29 -6.29 17.22
N GLY A 572 -21.65 -7.35 16.71
CA GLY A 572 -21.94 -8.73 17.15
C GLY A 572 -21.70 -9.75 16.03
N HIS A 573 -21.87 -11.05 16.32
CA HIS A 573 -21.76 -12.08 15.29
C HIS A 573 -22.87 -11.89 14.24
N LEU A 574 -22.55 -12.03 12.95
CA LEU A 574 -23.53 -11.71 11.91
C LEU A 574 -24.80 -12.58 12.02
N GLY A 575 -24.68 -13.85 12.43
CA GLY A 575 -25.84 -14.71 12.65
C GLY A 575 -26.73 -14.22 13.78
N GLU A 576 -26.16 -13.85 14.93
CA GLU A 576 -26.93 -13.31 16.06
C GLU A 576 -27.63 -11.99 15.71
N VAL A 577 -26.93 -11.15 14.95
CA VAL A 577 -27.42 -9.86 14.48
C VAL A 577 -28.55 -10.03 13.45
N LEU A 578 -28.53 -11.11 12.67
CA LEU A 578 -29.57 -11.43 11.69
C LEU A 578 -30.75 -12.22 12.27
N LYS A 579 -30.72 -12.61 13.55
CA LYS A 579 -31.93 -13.06 14.28
C LYS A 579 -32.93 -11.92 14.50
N ASP A 580 -32.46 -10.68 14.44
CA ASP A 580 -33.33 -9.51 14.47
C ASP A 580 -34.07 -9.41 13.13
N PRO A 581 -35.43 -9.42 13.12
CA PRO A 581 -36.22 -9.28 11.91
C PRO A 581 -35.88 -8.01 11.11
N GLU A 582 -35.57 -6.90 11.79
CA GLU A 582 -35.19 -5.64 11.13
C GLU A 582 -33.81 -5.78 10.44
N GLY A 583 -32.87 -6.45 11.11
CA GLY A 583 -31.55 -6.75 10.58
C GLY A 583 -31.60 -7.68 9.37
N TRP A 584 -32.42 -8.73 9.46
CA TRP A 584 -32.67 -9.67 8.39
C TRP A 584 -33.24 -8.97 7.15
N ASP A 585 -34.29 -8.18 7.31
CA ASP A 585 -34.92 -7.43 6.21
C ASP A 585 -33.94 -6.48 5.51
N LEU A 586 -33.12 -5.76 6.27
CA LEU A 586 -32.11 -4.86 5.72
C LEU A 586 -31.00 -5.62 4.99
N TYR A 587 -30.65 -6.81 5.47
CA TYR A 587 -29.66 -7.68 4.85
C TYR A 587 -30.19 -8.30 3.54
N VAL A 588 -31.43 -8.78 3.54
CA VAL A 588 -32.16 -9.27 2.36
C VAL A 588 -32.24 -8.17 1.30
N LYS A 589 -32.68 -6.95 1.67
CA LYS A 589 -32.73 -5.80 0.75
C LYS A 589 -31.35 -5.41 0.21
N LYS A 590 -30.30 -5.58 1.01
CA LYS A 590 -28.91 -5.36 0.56
C LYS A 590 -28.47 -6.43 -0.46
N LEU A 591 -28.81 -7.71 -0.24
CA LEU A 591 -28.51 -8.80 -1.18
C LEU A 591 -29.26 -8.63 -2.51
N GLN A 592 -30.55 -8.28 -2.45
CA GLN A 592 -31.38 -7.94 -3.61
C GLN A 592 -30.77 -6.77 -4.41
N ALA A 593 -30.39 -5.68 -3.73
CA ALA A 593 -29.75 -4.52 -4.39
C ALA A 593 -28.39 -4.84 -5.02
N ALA A 594 -27.69 -5.85 -4.49
CA ALA A 594 -26.41 -6.34 -4.99
C ALA A 594 -26.56 -7.40 -6.11
N GLY A 595 -27.77 -7.86 -6.42
CA GLY A 595 -28.02 -8.94 -7.38
C GLY A 595 -27.48 -10.30 -6.94
N SER A 596 -27.36 -10.52 -5.63
CA SER A 596 -26.94 -11.80 -5.04
C SER A 596 -28.14 -12.70 -4.76
N HIS A 597 -27.95 -14.02 -4.69
CA HIS A 597 -29.00 -14.95 -4.25
C HIS A 597 -29.50 -14.56 -2.87
N VAL A 598 -30.82 -14.50 -2.73
CA VAL A 598 -31.51 -14.12 -1.50
C VAL A 598 -32.04 -15.41 -0.88
N PRO A 599 -31.57 -15.80 0.31
CA PRO A 599 -32.15 -16.93 1.04
C PRO A 599 -33.62 -16.65 1.35
N GLU A 600 -34.47 -17.67 1.24
CA GLU A 600 -35.90 -17.60 1.53
C GLU A 600 -36.17 -17.48 3.03
N SER A 601 -35.26 -18.02 3.87
CA SER A 601 -35.34 -17.91 5.32
C SER A 601 -33.97 -17.71 5.99
N TYR A 602 -34.00 -17.31 7.27
CA TYR A 602 -32.81 -17.22 8.10
C TYR A 602 -32.18 -18.59 8.34
N GLU A 603 -33.00 -19.63 8.46
CA GLU A 603 -32.58 -21.04 8.61
C GLU A 603 -31.81 -21.51 7.36
N GLU A 604 -32.32 -21.22 6.14
CA GLU A 604 -31.63 -21.56 4.90
C GLU A 604 -30.29 -20.81 4.78
N TRP A 605 -30.25 -19.56 5.26
CA TRP A 605 -29.02 -18.78 5.27
C TRP A 605 -27.96 -19.34 6.22
N LEU A 606 -28.37 -19.83 7.40
CA LEU A 606 -27.48 -20.55 8.33
C LEU A 606 -26.90 -21.82 7.70
N GLU A 607 -27.67 -22.48 6.84
CA GLU A 607 -27.19 -23.69 6.16
C GLU A 607 -26.31 -23.39 4.94
N SER A 608 -26.32 -22.14 4.46
CA SER A 608 -25.63 -21.73 3.25
C SER A 608 -24.10 -21.97 3.31
N PRO A 609 -23.48 -22.44 2.21
CA PRO A 609 -22.03 -22.62 2.14
C PRO A 609 -21.22 -21.34 2.39
N GLN A 610 -21.81 -20.18 2.07
CA GLN A 610 -21.18 -18.88 2.28
C GLN A 610 -21.13 -18.51 3.76
N TRP A 611 -22.20 -18.81 4.52
CA TRP A 611 -22.22 -18.60 5.95
C TRP A 611 -21.25 -19.53 6.68
N LYS A 612 -21.30 -20.84 6.40
CA LYS A 612 -20.37 -21.83 6.98
C LYS A 612 -18.90 -21.46 6.79
N ARG A 613 -18.55 -20.86 5.63
CA ARG A 613 -17.21 -20.28 5.37
C ARG A 613 -16.87 -19.11 6.28
N GLN A 614 -17.78 -18.16 6.44
CA GLN A 614 -17.56 -16.99 7.27
C GLN A 614 -17.45 -17.36 8.74
N GLU A 615 -18.36 -18.20 9.23
CA GLU A 615 -18.37 -18.69 10.60
C GLU A 615 -17.07 -19.43 10.94
N ALA A 616 -16.64 -20.39 10.11
CA ALA A 616 -15.39 -21.11 10.34
C ALA A 616 -14.16 -20.18 10.33
N THR A 617 -14.17 -19.13 9.49
CA THR A 617 -13.11 -18.11 9.46
C THR A 617 -13.10 -17.25 10.72
N ILE A 618 -14.27 -16.85 11.21
CA ILE A 618 -14.42 -16.03 12.43
C ILE A 618 -14.03 -16.83 13.67
N ASN A 619 -14.45 -18.09 13.76
CA ASN A 619 -14.11 -18.98 14.87
C ASN A 619 -12.60 -19.21 14.94
N TRP A 620 -11.96 -19.52 13.80
CA TRP A 620 -10.50 -19.62 13.73
C TRP A 620 -9.81 -18.29 14.11
N ALA A 621 -10.27 -17.15 13.60
CA ALA A 621 -9.69 -15.86 13.91
C ALA A 621 -9.82 -15.49 15.40
N SER A 622 -10.94 -15.83 16.02
CA SER A 622 -11.21 -15.59 17.44
C SER A 622 -10.32 -16.47 18.32
N TRP A 623 -10.18 -17.75 17.98
CA TRP A 623 -9.23 -18.66 18.61
C TRP A 623 -7.80 -18.13 18.51
N ARG A 624 -7.39 -17.74 17.30
CA ARG A 624 -6.04 -17.23 17.03
C ARG A 624 -5.72 -15.93 17.77
N LYS A 625 -6.74 -15.13 18.07
CA LYS A 625 -6.58 -13.89 18.84
C LYS A 625 -6.31 -14.17 20.33
N LYS A 626 -6.92 -15.21 20.88
CA LYS A 626 -6.71 -15.67 22.26
C LYS A 626 -5.38 -16.43 22.37
N ASN A 627 -5.12 -17.33 21.43
CA ASN A 627 -3.94 -18.19 21.39
C ASN A 627 -2.86 -17.60 20.48
N LYS A 628 -1.98 -16.80 21.10
CA LYS A 628 -0.80 -16.20 20.45
C LYS A 628 0.37 -17.19 20.50
N GLY A 629 1.22 -17.14 19.49
CA GLY A 629 2.40 -18.02 19.36
C GLY A 629 2.62 -18.42 17.91
N PRO A 630 3.70 -19.13 17.56
CA PRO A 630 3.87 -19.74 16.24
C PRO A 630 2.66 -20.54 15.78
N MET A 631 2.43 -20.61 14.47
CA MET A 631 1.30 -21.35 13.92
C MET A 631 1.34 -22.83 14.30
N VAL A 632 2.55 -23.40 14.38
CA VAL A 632 2.74 -24.82 14.69
C VAL A 632 2.26 -25.15 16.09
N GLU A 633 2.52 -24.29 17.08
CA GLU A 633 2.07 -24.52 18.46
C GLU A 633 0.56 -24.36 18.61
N VAL A 634 -0.01 -23.36 17.93
CA VAL A 634 -1.46 -23.12 17.98
C VAL A 634 -2.26 -24.17 17.23
N LEU A 635 -1.64 -24.88 16.30
CA LEU A 635 -2.25 -25.99 15.58
C LEU A 635 -1.91 -27.37 16.19
N GLN A 636 -0.96 -27.45 17.11
CA GLN A 636 -0.71 -28.66 17.90
C GLN A 636 -1.82 -28.89 18.92
N ASP A 637 -2.49 -27.82 19.36
CA ASP A 637 -3.71 -27.89 20.16
C ASP A 637 -4.83 -28.55 19.35
N PRO A 638 -5.46 -29.65 19.84
CA PRO A 638 -6.56 -30.32 19.17
C PRO A 638 -7.73 -29.39 18.80
N GLU A 639 -8.06 -28.41 19.65
CA GLU A 639 -9.13 -27.45 19.38
C GLU A 639 -8.73 -26.46 18.29
N GLY A 640 -7.47 -25.98 18.33
CA GLY A 640 -6.90 -25.12 17.30
C GLY A 640 -6.85 -25.80 15.94
N TRP A 641 -6.44 -27.07 15.90
CA TRP A 641 -6.44 -27.88 14.70
C TRP A 641 -7.85 -28.06 14.13
N LYS A 642 -8.83 -28.41 14.96
CA LYS A 642 -10.23 -28.60 14.56
C LYS A 642 -10.82 -27.33 13.93
N LEU A 643 -10.55 -26.16 14.50
CA LEU A 643 -11.03 -24.88 13.96
C LEU A 643 -10.34 -24.52 12.64
N TYR A 644 -9.04 -24.80 12.53
CA TYR A 644 -8.28 -24.53 11.32
C TYR A 644 -8.68 -25.46 10.16
N SER A 645 -8.86 -26.76 10.44
CA SER A 645 -9.31 -27.74 9.46
C SER A 645 -10.73 -27.45 8.98
N ALA A 646 -11.64 -27.07 9.89
CA ALA A 646 -13.00 -26.62 9.54
C ALA A 646 -12.98 -25.37 8.65
N MET A 647 -12.14 -24.37 8.96
CA MET A 647 -11.96 -23.19 8.11
C MET A 647 -11.42 -23.57 6.73
N LYS A 648 -10.42 -24.47 6.67
CA LYS A 648 -9.83 -24.90 5.40
C LYS A 648 -10.80 -25.70 4.53
N LEU A 649 -11.55 -26.63 5.14
CA LEU A 649 -12.60 -27.38 4.48
C LEU A 649 -13.66 -26.44 3.91
N ALA A 650 -14.12 -25.46 4.70
CA ALA A 650 -15.13 -24.52 4.24
C ALA A 650 -14.64 -23.65 3.07
N VAL A 651 -13.40 -23.12 3.15
CA VAL A 651 -12.84 -22.19 2.14
C VAL A 651 -12.43 -22.90 0.85
N SER A 652 -11.81 -24.08 0.94
CA SER A 652 -11.17 -24.76 -0.19
C SER A 652 -11.88 -26.02 -0.65
N GLY A 653 -12.89 -26.50 0.08
CA GLY A 653 -13.63 -27.74 -0.23
C GLY A 653 -12.82 -29.02 -0.05
N THR A 654 -11.56 -28.93 0.38
CA THR A 654 -10.68 -30.08 0.63
C THR A 654 -10.50 -30.27 2.13
N PRO A 655 -10.71 -31.49 2.67
CA PRO A 655 -10.38 -31.77 4.06
C PRO A 655 -8.87 -31.59 4.26
N CYS A 656 -8.48 -30.98 5.39
CA CYS A 656 -7.09 -31.09 5.81
C CYS A 656 -6.88 -32.50 6.36
N GLU A 657 -5.97 -33.25 5.75
CA GLU A 657 -5.32 -34.43 6.34
C GLU A 657 -4.69 -34.06 7.69
N GLN A 658 -4.37 -35.06 8.53
CA GLN A 658 -4.08 -34.90 9.96
C GLN A 658 -3.01 -33.82 10.24
N PHE A 659 -2.93 -33.33 11.48
CA PHE A 659 -1.96 -32.28 11.85
C PHE A 659 -0.54 -32.64 11.41
N GLU A 660 -0.17 -33.92 11.51
CA GLU A 660 1.11 -34.49 11.11
C GLU A 660 1.37 -34.34 9.59
N ASP A 661 0.38 -34.63 8.76
CA ASP A 661 0.45 -34.45 7.29
C ASP A 661 0.57 -32.97 6.92
N TRP A 662 -0.19 -32.12 7.61
CA TRP A 662 -0.11 -30.67 7.43
C TRP A 662 1.25 -30.14 7.82
N GLN A 663 1.81 -30.56 8.96
CA GLN A 663 3.12 -30.14 9.46
C GLN A 663 4.23 -30.47 8.45
N ASN A 664 4.11 -31.61 7.76
CA ASN A 664 5.05 -32.06 6.73
C ASN A 664 4.82 -31.40 5.35
N SER A 665 3.70 -30.71 5.15
CA SER A 665 3.37 -30.05 3.89
C SER A 665 4.33 -28.91 3.51
N ILE A 666 4.46 -28.64 2.21
CA ILE A 666 5.21 -27.47 1.70
C ILE A 666 4.62 -26.15 2.25
N GLY A 667 3.32 -26.12 2.49
CA GLY A 667 2.59 -24.96 3.03
C GLY A 667 3.01 -24.63 4.46
N ALA A 668 3.06 -25.63 5.34
CA ALA A 668 3.51 -25.47 6.72
C ALA A 668 4.99 -25.07 6.78
N ARG A 669 5.87 -25.71 6.00
CA ARG A 669 7.30 -25.36 5.94
C ARG A 669 7.55 -23.92 5.52
N LYS A 670 6.85 -23.43 4.49
CA LYS A 670 6.93 -22.01 4.06
C LYS A 670 6.47 -21.05 5.15
N LYS A 671 5.52 -21.46 5.99
CA LYS A 671 4.98 -20.63 7.07
C LYS A 671 5.92 -20.63 8.27
N ALA A 672 6.39 -21.80 8.69
CA ALA A 672 7.42 -21.98 9.72
C ALA A 672 8.72 -21.25 9.35
N LEU A 673 9.13 -21.26 8.07
CA LEU A 673 10.30 -20.51 7.61
C LEU A 673 10.13 -18.99 7.78
N ARG A 674 8.94 -18.44 7.51
CA ARG A 674 8.68 -17.01 7.73
C ARG A 674 8.71 -16.67 9.21
N GLU A 675 8.13 -17.52 10.05
CA GLU A 675 8.13 -17.34 11.50
C GLU A 675 9.54 -17.49 12.08
N TRP A 676 10.34 -18.45 11.62
CA TRP A 676 11.77 -18.58 11.93
C TRP A 676 12.58 -17.34 11.52
N LEU A 677 12.37 -16.81 10.31
CA LEU A 677 13.08 -15.61 9.86
C LEU A 677 12.67 -14.37 10.66
N ALA A 678 11.42 -14.27 11.08
CA ALA A 678 10.95 -13.22 11.97
C ALA A 678 11.57 -13.37 13.38
N TRP A 679 11.61 -14.59 13.90
CA TRP A 679 12.24 -14.93 15.18
C TRP A 679 13.72 -14.57 15.20
N LYS A 680 14.46 -14.97 14.16
CA LYS A 680 15.89 -14.64 13.97
C LYS A 680 16.12 -13.13 13.88
N LYS A 681 15.18 -12.37 13.32
CA LYS A 681 15.30 -10.91 13.24
C LYS A 681 15.16 -10.23 14.61
N LEU A 682 14.34 -10.80 15.49
CA LEU A 682 14.11 -10.29 16.84
C LEU A 682 15.23 -10.69 17.82
N HIS A 683 15.94 -11.78 17.55
CA HIS A 683 17.03 -12.29 18.37
C HIS A 683 18.36 -12.23 17.60
N PRO A 684 19.07 -11.10 17.61
CA PRO A 684 20.36 -10.97 16.94
C PRO A 684 21.42 -11.80 17.68
N GLY A 685 22.13 -12.66 16.95
CA GLY A 685 23.20 -13.48 17.52
C GLY A 685 23.67 -14.59 16.60
N PRO A 686 24.72 -15.32 16.99
CA PRO A 686 25.12 -16.55 16.33
C PRO A 686 23.96 -17.55 16.25
N ARG A 687 23.89 -18.35 15.18
CA ARG A 687 22.75 -19.25 14.98
C ARG A 687 22.53 -20.21 16.16
N TYR A 688 23.59 -20.70 16.80
CA TYR A 688 23.49 -21.61 17.93
C TYR A 688 22.83 -20.95 19.15
N THR A 689 23.06 -19.66 19.44
CA THR A 689 22.41 -18.96 20.57
C THR A 689 20.94 -18.66 20.29
N ILE A 690 20.54 -18.54 19.03
CA ILE A 690 19.12 -18.36 18.66
C ILE A 690 18.38 -19.71 18.73
N LEU A 691 19.09 -20.79 18.43
CA LEU A 691 18.55 -22.15 18.45
C LEU A 691 18.56 -22.78 19.84
N SER A 692 19.30 -22.25 20.81
CA SER A 692 19.24 -22.73 22.20
C SER A 692 17.90 -22.41 22.87
N ASP A 693 17.17 -21.43 22.34
CA ASP A 693 15.79 -21.21 22.73
C ASP A 693 14.92 -22.39 22.22
N PRO A 694 14.16 -23.08 23.10
CA PRO A 694 13.27 -24.17 22.70
C PRO A 694 12.30 -23.80 21.56
N LEU A 695 11.81 -22.55 21.54
CA LEU A 695 10.92 -22.04 20.52
C LEU A 695 11.66 -21.79 19.20
N GLY A 696 12.86 -21.22 19.29
CA GLY A 696 13.77 -21.05 18.16
C GLY A 696 14.14 -22.38 17.50
N TRP A 697 14.43 -23.42 18.29
CA TRP A 697 14.72 -24.78 17.81
C TRP A 697 13.53 -25.42 17.11
N ARG A 698 12.33 -25.34 17.69
CA ARG A 698 11.10 -25.91 17.10
C ARG A 698 10.73 -25.25 15.78
N LEU A 699 10.77 -23.92 15.71
CA LEU A 699 10.57 -23.16 14.48
C LEU A 699 11.57 -23.55 13.39
N TYR A 700 12.83 -23.70 13.80
CA TYR A 700 13.90 -24.12 12.91
C TYR A 700 13.67 -25.55 12.39
N ARG A 701 13.32 -26.50 13.25
CA ARG A 701 13.01 -27.88 12.83
C ARG A 701 11.82 -27.91 11.87
N ALA A 702 10.73 -27.23 12.20
CA ALA A 702 9.54 -27.14 11.35
C ALA A 702 9.82 -26.47 9.99
N ALA A 703 10.70 -25.46 9.95
CA ALA A 703 11.08 -24.79 8.70
C ALA A 703 11.89 -25.69 7.76
N PHE A 704 12.67 -26.63 8.31
CA PHE A 704 13.60 -27.48 7.57
C PHE A 704 13.24 -28.97 7.59
N ALA A 705 12.05 -29.32 8.09
CA ALA A 705 11.51 -30.67 8.04
C ALA A 705 11.55 -31.24 6.61
N GLY A 706 12.08 -32.46 6.47
CA GLY A 706 12.22 -33.14 5.17
C GLY A 706 13.27 -32.58 4.20
N GLN A 707 14.07 -31.57 4.58
CA GLN A 707 15.25 -31.13 3.79
C GLN A 707 16.59 -31.63 4.38
N LYS A 708 16.63 -31.85 5.70
CA LYS A 708 17.77 -32.41 6.43
C LYS A 708 17.21 -33.26 7.57
N ALA A 709 17.83 -34.41 7.85
CA ALA A 709 17.59 -35.14 9.10
C ALA A 709 18.10 -34.26 10.24
N LEU A 710 17.17 -33.61 10.95
CA LEU A 710 17.48 -32.80 12.13
C LEU A 710 17.13 -33.61 13.37
N PRO A 711 18.00 -33.65 14.39
CA PRO A 711 17.73 -34.38 15.63
C PRO A 711 16.50 -33.86 16.38
N GLU A 712 15.99 -34.65 17.33
CA GLU A 712 14.80 -34.29 18.11
C GLU A 712 15.09 -33.24 19.17
N THR A 713 16.33 -33.10 19.61
CA THR A 713 16.70 -32.12 20.62
C THR A 713 17.77 -31.16 20.10
N TYR A 714 17.78 -29.95 20.64
CA TYR A 714 18.84 -28.98 20.35
C TYR A 714 20.19 -29.48 20.89
N ALA A 715 20.17 -30.22 22.00
CA ALA A 715 21.36 -30.83 22.60
C ALA A 715 22.06 -31.78 21.63
N GLU A 716 21.34 -32.72 21.02
CA GLU A 716 21.87 -33.61 19.98
C GLU A 716 22.39 -32.83 18.77
N TYR A 717 21.67 -31.79 18.35
CA TYR A 717 22.09 -30.95 17.23
C TYR A 717 23.38 -30.18 17.49
N ILE A 718 23.60 -29.70 18.72
CA ILE A 718 24.84 -29.02 19.11
C ILE A 718 25.96 -30.01 19.32
N GLN A 719 25.73 -31.16 19.94
CA GLN A 719 26.75 -32.21 20.09
C GLN A 719 27.31 -32.63 18.72
N ALA A 720 26.43 -32.89 17.75
CA ALA A 720 26.84 -33.21 16.37
C ALA A 720 27.58 -32.06 15.66
N ARG A 721 27.41 -30.81 16.13
CA ARG A 721 28.09 -29.62 15.59
C ARG A 721 29.24 -29.11 16.44
N GLN A 722 29.53 -29.73 17.58
CA GLN A 722 30.58 -29.29 18.49
C GLN A 722 31.93 -29.20 17.77
N PRO A 723 32.34 -30.18 16.92
CA PRO A 723 33.56 -30.07 16.12
C PRO A 723 33.58 -28.87 15.16
N THR A 724 32.42 -28.48 14.64
CA THR A 724 32.29 -27.29 13.77
C THR A 724 32.39 -26.00 14.57
N ILE A 725 31.84 -25.98 15.79
CA ILE A 725 31.88 -24.81 16.67
C ILE A 725 33.32 -24.57 17.15
N THR A 726 34.01 -25.63 17.59
CA THR A 726 35.41 -25.57 18.03
C THR A 726 36.33 -25.12 16.89
N TRP A 727 36.19 -25.70 15.69
CA TRP A 727 36.94 -25.27 14.50
C TRP A 727 36.70 -23.79 14.15
N LEU A 728 35.45 -23.32 14.16
CA LEU A 728 35.15 -21.92 13.86
C LEU A 728 35.67 -20.95 14.92
N ALA A 729 35.71 -21.36 16.20
CA ALA A 729 36.31 -20.58 17.28
C ALA A 729 37.82 -20.49 17.10
N TRP A 730 38.49 -21.63 16.87
CA TRP A 730 39.92 -21.70 16.53
C TRP A 730 40.28 -20.80 15.36
N ARG A 731 39.49 -20.88 14.29
CA ARG A 731 39.70 -20.10 13.06
C ARG A 731 39.54 -18.59 13.24
N ARG A 732 38.80 -18.14 14.24
CA ARG A 732 38.69 -16.72 14.58
C ARG A 732 39.91 -16.21 15.34
N GLN A 733 40.52 -17.07 16.14
CA GLN A 733 41.73 -16.77 16.90
C GLN A 733 43.00 -16.84 16.03
N HIS A 734 42.97 -17.67 14.99
CA HIS A 734 44.09 -17.88 14.06
C HIS A 734 43.72 -17.38 12.65
N PRO A 735 43.80 -16.06 12.37
CA PRO A 735 43.63 -15.51 11.04
C PRO A 735 44.84 -15.83 10.16
N GLY A 736 44.63 -16.05 8.85
CA GLY A 736 45.71 -16.41 7.92
C GLY A 736 45.30 -17.42 6.85
N PRO A 737 46.18 -17.81 5.91
CA PRO A 737 45.92 -18.88 4.95
C PRO A 737 45.50 -20.19 5.64
N LEU A 738 44.59 -20.96 5.03
CA LEU A 738 44.13 -22.22 5.64
C LEU A 738 45.29 -23.21 5.83
N VAL A 739 46.23 -23.25 4.88
CA VAL A 739 47.40 -24.14 4.95
C VAL A 739 48.29 -23.83 6.15
N SER A 740 48.47 -22.54 6.50
CA SER A 740 49.29 -22.16 7.66
C SER A 740 48.55 -22.41 8.98
N VAL A 741 47.26 -22.12 9.04
CA VAL A 741 46.43 -22.35 10.25
C VAL A 741 46.22 -23.83 10.56
N LEU A 742 46.34 -24.68 9.54
CA LEU A 742 46.30 -26.13 9.70
C LEU A 742 47.68 -26.75 9.95
N ALA A 743 48.77 -25.97 9.78
CA ALA A 743 50.12 -26.43 10.11
C ALA A 743 50.41 -26.37 11.62
N ASP A 744 49.63 -25.59 12.37
CA ASP A 744 49.68 -25.57 13.83
C ASP A 744 49.13 -26.90 14.40
N ASP A 745 49.76 -27.42 15.46
CA ASP A 745 49.55 -28.79 15.98
C ASP A 745 48.07 -29.13 16.29
N ASP A 746 47.28 -28.15 16.72
CA ASP A 746 45.85 -28.31 17.04
C ASP A 746 44.91 -27.94 15.88
N GLY A 747 45.41 -27.29 14.83
CA GLY A 747 44.59 -26.80 13.72
C GLY A 747 44.12 -27.92 12.80
N TRP A 748 45.02 -28.87 12.48
CA TRP A 748 44.72 -30.00 11.61
C TRP A 748 43.67 -30.94 12.20
N THR A 749 43.81 -31.27 13.48
CA THR A 749 42.89 -32.16 14.21
C THR A 749 41.49 -31.58 14.29
N LEU A 750 41.35 -30.31 14.67
CA LEU A 750 40.06 -29.61 14.72
C LEU A 750 39.38 -29.50 13.34
N TYR A 751 40.16 -29.31 12.28
CA TYR A 751 39.63 -29.28 10.91
C TYR A 751 39.17 -30.65 10.44
N LYS A 752 39.92 -31.70 10.75
CA LYS A 752 39.56 -33.08 10.44
C LYS A 752 38.25 -33.47 11.12
N ASP A 753 38.11 -33.16 12.41
CA ASP A 753 36.88 -33.41 13.18
C ASP A 753 35.70 -32.61 12.61
N HIS A 754 35.93 -31.35 12.22
CA HIS A 754 34.91 -30.53 11.55
C HIS A 754 34.47 -31.13 10.21
N MET A 755 35.40 -31.62 9.40
CA MET A 755 35.13 -32.17 8.07
C MET A 755 34.39 -33.51 8.17
N GLN A 756 34.81 -34.38 9.11
CA GLN A 756 34.10 -35.61 9.43
C GLN A 756 32.68 -35.33 9.93
N ALA A 757 32.51 -34.37 10.85
CA ALA A 757 31.18 -33.96 11.35
C ALA A 757 30.27 -33.33 10.27
N THR A 758 30.83 -32.88 9.15
CA THR A 758 30.07 -32.35 8.01
C THR A 758 29.87 -33.36 6.87
N GLY A 759 30.32 -34.61 7.06
CA GLY A 759 30.19 -35.71 6.10
C GLY A 759 31.16 -35.62 4.93
N ASN A 760 32.26 -34.86 5.07
CA ASN A 760 33.30 -34.75 4.05
C ASN A 760 34.52 -35.59 4.48
N SER A 761 35.06 -36.40 3.56
CA SER A 761 36.33 -37.10 3.79
C SER A 761 37.50 -36.15 3.59
N VAL A 762 38.51 -36.30 4.43
CA VAL A 762 39.79 -35.58 4.37
C VAL A 762 40.90 -36.63 4.56
N PRO A 763 42.06 -36.47 3.89
CA PRO A 763 43.23 -37.32 4.11
C PRO A 763 43.58 -37.48 5.58
N GLN A 764 44.25 -38.59 5.91
CA GLN A 764 44.58 -38.91 7.29
C GLN A 764 45.65 -37.95 7.84
N ASP A 765 46.58 -37.56 6.97
CA ASP A 765 47.76 -36.75 7.29
C ASP A 765 47.68 -35.35 6.67
N TYR A 766 48.19 -34.37 7.42
CA TYR A 766 48.22 -32.97 6.99
C TYR A 766 49.05 -32.80 5.72
N GLU A 767 50.17 -33.52 5.60
CA GLU A 767 51.09 -33.37 4.46
C GLU A 767 50.44 -33.81 3.15
N GLU A 768 49.69 -34.91 3.14
CA GLU A 768 48.94 -35.40 1.97
C GLU A 768 47.84 -34.39 1.54
N TRP A 769 47.14 -33.81 2.52
CA TRP A 769 46.16 -32.76 2.26
C TRP A 769 46.81 -31.46 1.78
N ALA A 770 47.93 -31.06 2.38
CA ALA A 770 48.68 -29.87 2.03
C ALA A 770 49.29 -30.02 0.64
N GLU A 771 49.77 -31.20 0.26
CA GLU A 771 50.34 -31.50 -1.05
C GLU A 771 49.27 -31.51 -2.14
N THR A 772 48.10 -32.12 -1.91
CA THR A 772 46.95 -32.01 -2.83
C THR A 772 46.47 -30.56 -2.98
N HIS A 773 46.56 -29.72 -1.93
CA HIS A 773 46.16 -28.31 -2.00
C HIS A 773 47.26 -27.39 -2.57
N ARG A 774 48.55 -27.74 -2.41
CA ARG A 774 49.69 -27.09 -3.04
C ARG A 774 49.75 -27.40 -4.54
N THR A 775 49.53 -28.66 -4.93
CA THR A 775 49.45 -29.10 -6.33
C THR A 775 48.23 -28.52 -7.05
N VAL A 776 47.08 -28.38 -6.39
CA VAL A 776 45.93 -27.63 -6.93
C VAL A 776 46.21 -26.13 -7.03
N ALA A 777 47.05 -25.57 -6.14
CA ALA A 777 47.47 -24.18 -6.21
C ALA A 777 48.55 -23.90 -7.26
N THR A 778 49.36 -24.89 -7.67
CA THR A 778 50.40 -24.77 -8.70
C THR A 778 49.92 -25.21 -10.10
N ASN A 779 49.06 -26.22 -10.21
CA ASN A 779 48.51 -26.71 -11.47
C ASN A 779 47.10 -26.16 -11.80
N GLY A 780 46.50 -25.39 -10.89
CA GLY A 780 45.16 -24.81 -11.04
C GLY A 780 45.18 -23.30 -11.17
N ASN A 781 45.73 -22.76 -12.27
CA ASN A 781 45.49 -21.35 -12.65
C ASN A 781 44.11 -21.15 -13.32
N SER A 782 43.13 -22.02 -13.03
CA SER A 782 41.71 -21.81 -13.30
C SER A 782 40.89 -22.51 -12.21
N ARG A 783 39.96 -21.76 -11.61
CA ARG A 783 39.00 -22.09 -10.53
C ARG A 783 39.47 -21.82 -9.09
N ARG A 784 38.86 -20.75 -8.53
CA ARG A 784 39.00 -20.15 -7.18
C ARG A 784 40.09 -19.08 -7.05
N GLY A 785 39.65 -17.85 -7.26
CA GLY A 785 40.44 -16.64 -7.04
C GLY A 785 41.06 -16.60 -5.64
N LYS A 786 42.34 -16.25 -5.61
CA LYS A 786 43.05 -15.91 -4.38
C LYS A 786 42.86 -14.43 -4.08
N ARG A 787 42.37 -14.19 -2.86
CA ARG A 787 42.64 -12.98 -2.08
C ARG A 787 44.16 -12.82 -2.02
N THR A 788 44.67 -11.72 -2.56
CA THR A 788 46.00 -11.24 -2.20
C THR A 788 45.93 -10.67 -0.79
N VAL A 789 46.73 -11.24 0.10
CA VAL A 789 47.17 -10.59 1.32
C VAL A 789 48.06 -9.42 0.87
N SER A 790 47.73 -8.20 1.28
CA SER A 790 48.59 -7.04 1.09
C SER A 790 49.59 -6.98 2.25
N PRO A 791 50.87 -6.62 1.99
CA PRO A 791 51.93 -6.58 2.99
C PRO A 791 51.79 -5.34 3.86
N ARG A 792 51.53 -5.49 5.16
CA ARG A 792 51.61 -4.36 6.11
C ARG A 792 51.90 -4.77 7.55
N GLU A 793 52.90 -5.61 7.79
CA GLU A 793 53.45 -5.84 9.14
C GLU A 793 55.00 -5.91 9.15
N GLU A 794 55.67 -5.10 8.32
CA GLU A 794 57.10 -4.81 8.48
C GLU A 794 57.31 -3.29 8.46
N ALA A 795 56.80 -2.61 9.49
CA ALA A 795 57.30 -1.29 9.90
C ALA A 795 56.59 -0.87 11.19
N MET A 796 57.02 -1.41 12.33
CA MET A 796 57.17 -0.67 13.60
C MET A 796 58.11 -1.48 14.51
N ARG A 797 59.39 -1.17 14.35
CA ARG A 797 60.44 -1.46 15.32
C ARG A 797 60.30 -0.48 16.49
N ALA A 798 60.66 -0.98 17.68
CA ALA A 798 61.00 -0.28 18.94
C ALA A 798 59.78 0.21 19.78
N GLN A 799 59.75 0.05 21.09
CA GLN A 799 60.85 -0.02 22.07
C GLN A 799 60.58 -1.05 23.17
N GLN A 800 61.64 -1.77 23.55
CA GLN A 800 61.75 -2.46 24.84
C GLN A 800 61.76 -1.40 25.95
N VAL A 801 60.90 -1.57 26.95
CA VAL A 801 61.07 -0.93 28.26
C VAL A 801 61.75 -1.96 29.15
N ILE A 802 63.01 -1.69 29.47
CA ILE A 802 63.73 -2.34 30.57
C ILE A 802 63.14 -1.78 31.85
N VAL A 803 62.69 -2.66 32.75
CA VAL A 803 62.55 -2.34 34.18
C VAL A 803 63.41 -3.34 34.92
N GLN A 804 64.30 -2.81 35.76
CA GLN A 804 65.16 -3.56 36.68
C GLN A 804 64.35 -4.39 37.67
#